data_AF-G1XH72-F1
#
_entry.id   AF-G1XH72-F1
#
_cell.length_a   1.000
_cell.length_b   1.000
_cell.length_c   1.000
_cell.angle_alpha   90.00
_cell.angle_beta   90.00
_cell.angle_gamma   90.00
#
_symmetry.space_group_name_H-M   'P 1'
#
loop_
_entity.id
_entity.type
_entity.pdbx_description
1 polymer ?
#
loop_
_entity_poly.entity_id
_entity_poly.type
_entity_poly.pdbx_seq_one_letter_code
_entity_poly.pdbx_strand_id
1 'polypeptide(L)'
;MAPLDNLIFALSGSFEGYTKKDVESLIANNGGVVKSTVTKAVTHLITTTEDYLKNTTKVGNASANGIPIVTISWLEDSVKKGKKQAESKYDPSKVTKASTSKASTSKAAAAVAPKATGTRAPSARAAAAAASQASQTSAPASQTTTISGKKRGRKAADDDEEEEEDAKPAKGKGKAKAADTKTKAKAPAAKKRKAKKEESEDEEMDEESEEEDEEEEDTKPVEDDEEAAERERQKGYKAPVDELCSLRHSGYQVYEDSDHIKYDASLNQTNIGNNNNKFYVLQLLNKGSSYAVWTRWGRVGESGQNKLMSGYGLDGALKEFNKKFKDKTGVNWDDRLNADRANKYTYLEKDYAPPEEETKKVKKEKDTEVIESKLPMQTQIIANLIFNKDFIQQSMAELNYDAKKLPLGRLNKNTIARGYAQLKAIGEALNAGTSNRSIFEQLTNSYYSTIPHSFGRDRPTIINSDRLLKAEIDLVQSLGDMAIAEKIMKDVEYAEDEQGNRIHPLDKQFASLGLLETTPLEEDTKEYQYLRDYFHKTHGQTHYHIRAKVVHIFRIERKDERDTYAKESYDNYKSDNRRLLWHGSRATNFAGILSQGLRIAPPEAPVNGYMFGKGVYLADISTKSAGYCVPSISGHMGLMLLCEAQLGDPMYELTNSDYHAAENSKAAGCMSTFGMGKTAPKKWMDAGEVHEDMKGIQMPNPDDKTGDSNVKGAYLQYNEYICYSTAQIKLRYLFYVDFH
;
A
#
# COMPACT_ATOMS: atom_id res chain seq x y z
N MET A 1 33.28 34.08 6.58
CA MET A 1 32.79 34.02 5.19
C MET A 1 32.46 32.58 4.88
N ALA A 2 31.26 32.31 4.36
CA ALA A 2 30.86 31.00 3.88
C ALA A 2 31.50 30.74 2.49
N PRO A 3 31.63 29.47 2.04
CA PRO A 3 32.48 29.15 0.88
C PRO A 3 31.98 29.71 -0.46
N LEU A 4 30.73 30.20 -0.52
CA LEU A 4 30.09 30.76 -1.71
C LEU A 4 29.65 32.23 -1.52
N ASP A 5 30.12 32.92 -0.48
CA ASP A 5 29.78 34.33 -0.22
C ASP A 5 29.96 35.21 -1.47
N ASN A 6 28.93 36.01 -1.78
CA ASN A 6 28.84 36.89 -2.95
C ASN A 6 28.79 36.17 -4.32
N LEU A 7 28.69 34.84 -4.37
CA LEU A 7 28.55 34.10 -5.63
C LEU A 7 27.08 33.95 -6.02
N ILE A 8 26.77 34.34 -7.25
CA ILE A 8 25.45 34.19 -7.87
C ILE A 8 25.49 33.03 -8.87
N PHE A 9 24.54 32.12 -8.79
CA PHE A 9 24.49 30.88 -9.57
C PHE A 9 23.28 30.81 -10.50
N ALA A 10 23.42 30.04 -11.57
CA ALA A 10 22.29 29.47 -12.31
C ALA A 10 22.46 27.95 -12.41
N LEU A 11 21.34 27.23 -12.59
CA LEU A 11 21.30 25.77 -12.69
C LEU A 11 20.74 25.33 -14.05
N SER A 12 21.30 24.26 -14.65
CA SER A 12 20.75 23.59 -15.83
C SER A 12 20.93 22.06 -15.75
N GLY A 13 20.00 21.30 -16.33
CA GLY A 13 19.94 19.84 -16.23
C GLY A 13 19.31 19.32 -14.92
N SER A 14 19.23 18.00 -14.80
CA SER A 14 18.76 17.29 -13.61
C SER A 14 19.92 16.57 -12.94
N PHE A 15 20.18 16.87 -11.67
CA PHE A 15 21.36 16.36 -10.96
C PHE A 15 21.08 14.99 -10.34
N GLU A 16 21.99 14.04 -10.53
CA GLU A 16 21.87 12.71 -9.91
C GLU A 16 22.04 12.84 -8.39
N GLY A 17 21.11 12.31 -7.61
CA GLY A 17 21.10 12.40 -6.15
C GLY A 17 20.56 13.70 -5.53
N TYR A 18 20.16 14.71 -6.33
CA TYR A 18 19.67 15.99 -5.81
C TYR A 18 18.46 16.51 -6.62
N THR A 19 17.39 16.94 -5.94
CA THR A 19 16.40 17.80 -6.60
C THR A 19 16.98 19.19 -6.84
N LYS A 20 16.38 19.94 -7.77
CA LYS A 20 16.76 21.33 -8.02
C LYS A 20 16.65 22.21 -6.75
N LYS A 21 15.69 21.93 -5.86
CA LYS A 21 15.49 22.65 -4.59
C LYS A 21 16.63 22.36 -3.61
N ASP A 22 17.18 21.15 -3.60
CA ASP A 22 18.28 20.77 -2.71
C ASP A 22 19.57 21.48 -3.12
N VAL A 23 19.85 21.57 -4.43
CA VAL A 23 20.97 22.36 -4.96
C VAL A 23 20.79 23.86 -4.65
N GLU A 24 19.58 24.39 -4.80
CA GLU A 24 19.26 25.78 -4.43
C GLU A 24 19.46 26.04 -2.92
N SER A 25 19.09 25.09 -2.07
CA SER A 25 19.25 25.17 -0.60
C SER A 25 20.71 25.01 -0.18
N LEU A 26 21.45 24.08 -0.78
CA LEU A 26 22.88 23.86 -0.54
C LEU A 26 23.72 25.11 -0.88
N ILE A 27 23.34 25.84 -1.93
CA ILE A 27 23.94 27.12 -2.30
C ILE A 27 23.59 28.20 -1.28
N ALA A 28 22.32 28.36 -0.93
CA ALA A 28 21.85 29.38 0.01
C ALA A 28 22.48 29.21 1.40
N ASN A 29 22.49 27.99 1.94
CA ASN A 29 23.07 27.65 3.25
C ASN A 29 24.60 27.86 3.31
N ASN A 30 25.25 28.15 2.17
CA ASN A 30 26.69 28.39 2.06
C ASN A 30 27.04 29.78 1.51
N GLY A 31 26.11 30.74 1.56
CA GLY A 31 26.33 32.16 1.25
C GLY A 31 26.11 32.57 -0.21
N GLY A 32 25.71 31.63 -1.08
CA GLY A 32 25.45 31.90 -2.49
C GLY A 32 23.97 32.21 -2.79
N VAL A 33 23.69 32.79 -3.96
CA VAL A 33 22.33 33.15 -4.40
C VAL A 33 22.02 32.53 -5.77
N VAL A 34 20.89 31.84 -5.93
CA VAL A 34 20.49 31.28 -7.24
C VAL A 34 19.58 32.24 -8.01
N LYS A 35 19.72 32.28 -9.34
CA LYS A 35 18.81 32.94 -10.29
C LYS A 35 18.30 31.93 -11.32
N SER A 36 17.04 32.09 -11.72
CA SER A 36 16.36 31.23 -12.71
C SER A 36 16.99 31.33 -14.12
N THR A 37 17.45 32.52 -14.48
CA THR A 37 17.96 32.89 -15.81
C THR A 37 19.44 33.29 -15.74
N VAL A 38 20.22 32.86 -16.73
CA VAL A 38 21.62 33.28 -16.90
C VAL A 38 21.66 34.72 -17.39
N THR A 39 22.33 35.60 -16.63
CA THR A 39 22.54 37.02 -16.96
C THR A 39 23.97 37.42 -16.59
N LYS A 40 24.42 38.63 -16.96
CA LYS A 40 25.76 39.15 -16.59
C LYS A 40 26.02 39.28 -15.08
N ALA A 41 25.00 39.14 -14.24
CA ALA A 41 25.14 39.09 -12.78
C ALA A 41 25.39 37.67 -12.25
N VAL A 42 25.24 36.62 -13.07
CA VAL A 42 25.50 35.23 -12.67
C VAL A 42 27.01 34.96 -12.76
N THR A 43 27.59 34.51 -11.65
CA THR A 43 29.03 34.24 -11.51
C THR A 43 29.43 32.82 -11.94
N HIS A 44 28.53 31.84 -11.84
CA HIS A 44 28.78 30.45 -12.22
C HIS A 44 27.50 29.78 -12.76
N LEU A 45 27.62 28.92 -13.76
CA LEU A 45 26.58 27.98 -14.17
C LEU A 45 26.95 26.57 -13.67
N ILE A 46 26.08 25.97 -12.84
CA ILE A 46 26.19 24.55 -12.50
C ILE A 46 25.33 23.75 -13.48
N THR A 47 25.91 22.75 -14.13
CA THR A 47 25.24 21.96 -15.16
C THR A 47 25.63 20.48 -15.14
N THR A 48 24.79 19.62 -15.72
CA THR A 48 25.17 18.24 -16.04
C THR A 48 25.99 18.21 -17.33
N THR A 49 26.82 17.17 -17.50
CA THR A 49 27.53 16.92 -18.76
C THR A 49 26.56 16.74 -19.94
N GLU A 50 25.35 16.24 -19.70
CA GLU A 50 24.33 16.06 -20.74
C GLU A 50 23.76 17.40 -21.24
N ASP A 51 23.39 18.31 -20.34
CA ASP A 51 22.92 19.66 -20.70
C ASP A 51 24.03 20.46 -21.40
N TYR A 52 25.28 20.28 -20.95
CA TYR A 52 26.45 20.87 -21.58
C TYR A 52 26.65 20.38 -23.03
N LEU A 53 26.63 19.06 -23.25
CA LEU A 53 26.76 18.48 -24.59
C LEU A 53 25.57 18.80 -25.51
N LYS A 54 24.38 19.02 -24.94
CA LYS A 54 23.19 19.51 -25.65
C LYS A 54 23.25 21.02 -25.97
N ASN A 55 24.21 21.76 -25.42
CA ASN A 55 24.33 23.21 -25.50
C ASN A 55 22.99 23.93 -25.26
N THR A 56 22.34 23.62 -24.13
CA THR A 56 21.03 24.22 -23.79
C THR A 56 21.14 25.76 -23.69
N THR A 57 20.02 26.46 -23.80
CA THR A 57 19.99 27.95 -23.80
C THR A 57 20.74 28.58 -22.62
N LYS A 58 20.80 27.90 -21.46
CA LYS A 58 21.60 28.35 -20.31
C LYS A 58 23.10 28.17 -20.52
N VAL A 59 23.53 27.02 -21.05
CA VAL A 59 24.93 26.73 -21.39
C VAL A 59 25.43 27.69 -22.48
N GLY A 60 24.64 27.91 -23.53
CA GLY A 60 24.95 28.88 -24.58
C GLY A 60 25.06 30.31 -24.03
N ASN A 61 24.09 30.75 -23.22
CA ASN A 61 24.12 32.08 -22.60
C ASN A 61 25.29 32.25 -21.61
N ALA A 62 25.67 31.22 -20.85
CA ALA A 62 26.82 31.28 -19.95
C ALA A 62 28.12 31.40 -20.75
N SER A 63 28.29 30.57 -21.77
CA SER A 63 29.45 30.59 -22.67
C SER A 63 29.61 31.94 -23.35
N ALA A 64 28.51 32.50 -23.89
CA ALA A 64 28.51 33.79 -24.58
C ALA A 64 28.79 35.00 -23.65
N ASN A 65 28.58 34.86 -22.33
CA ASN A 65 28.91 35.89 -21.34
C ASN A 65 30.24 35.62 -20.60
N GLY A 66 30.99 34.56 -20.97
CA GLY A 66 32.25 34.19 -20.30
C GLY A 66 32.08 33.67 -18.88
N ILE A 67 30.89 33.20 -18.51
CA ILE A 67 30.56 32.73 -17.16
C ILE A 67 31.11 31.31 -16.97
N PRO A 68 31.93 31.04 -15.92
CA PRO A 68 32.40 29.69 -15.59
C PRO A 68 31.28 28.65 -15.53
N ILE A 69 31.48 27.53 -16.22
CA ILE A 69 30.54 26.40 -16.28
C ILE A 69 31.20 25.20 -15.58
N VAL A 70 30.51 24.63 -14.58
CA VAL A 70 31.03 23.54 -13.74
C VAL A 70 29.99 22.45 -13.49
N THR A 71 30.44 21.24 -13.17
CA THR A 71 29.57 20.17 -12.66
C THR A 71 29.19 20.37 -11.19
N ILE A 72 28.13 19.69 -10.72
CA ILE A 72 27.67 19.77 -9.34
C ILE A 72 28.77 19.44 -8.31
N SER A 73 29.70 18.54 -8.63
CA SER A 73 30.79 18.19 -7.71
C SER A 73 31.78 19.33 -7.41
N TRP A 74 31.76 20.42 -8.18
CA TRP A 74 32.44 21.66 -7.79
C TRP A 74 31.81 22.29 -6.54
N LEU A 75 30.47 22.28 -6.46
CA LEU A 75 29.71 22.78 -5.32
C LEU A 75 29.92 21.88 -4.10
N GLU A 76 29.77 20.56 -4.29
CA GLU A 76 29.97 19.55 -3.24
C GLU A 76 31.36 19.70 -2.59
N ASP A 77 32.44 19.74 -3.39
CA ASP A 77 33.79 19.91 -2.86
C ASP A 77 34.05 21.32 -2.29
N SER A 78 33.41 22.37 -2.82
CA SER A 78 33.59 23.73 -2.30
C SER A 78 32.98 23.88 -0.91
N VAL A 79 31.79 23.31 -0.70
CA VAL A 79 31.12 23.23 0.60
C VAL A 79 31.91 22.33 1.55
N LYS A 80 32.20 21.09 1.15
CA LYS A 80 32.89 20.07 1.97
C LYS A 80 34.29 20.49 2.44
N LYS A 81 34.98 21.33 1.69
CA LYS A 81 36.33 21.84 2.03
C LYS A 81 36.31 23.26 2.62
N GLY A 82 35.14 23.84 2.86
CA GLY A 82 34.96 25.19 3.41
C GLY A 82 35.58 26.31 2.56
N LYS A 83 35.81 26.08 1.26
CA LYS A 83 36.40 27.08 0.34
C LYS A 83 36.11 26.79 -1.12
N LYS A 84 35.87 27.85 -1.90
CA LYS A 84 35.74 27.81 -3.37
C LYS A 84 36.86 26.97 -4.02
N GLN A 85 36.49 25.98 -4.84
CA GLN A 85 37.45 25.20 -5.63
C GLN A 85 37.78 25.86 -6.97
N ALA A 86 38.90 25.47 -7.59
CA ALA A 86 39.26 25.87 -8.95
C ALA A 86 38.33 25.20 -9.98
N GLU A 87 37.58 26.03 -10.71
CA GLU A 87 36.54 25.68 -11.68
C GLU A 87 37.07 24.76 -12.80
N SER A 88 38.30 24.99 -13.24
CA SER A 88 38.96 24.26 -14.34
C SER A 88 39.12 22.75 -14.13
N LYS A 89 38.97 22.27 -12.89
CA LYS A 89 38.98 20.84 -12.51
C LYS A 89 37.62 20.14 -12.66
N TYR A 90 36.54 20.90 -12.75
CA TYR A 90 35.14 20.42 -12.75
C TYR A 90 34.40 20.85 -14.02
N ASP A 91 35.17 21.17 -15.06
CA ASP A 91 34.72 21.53 -16.40
C ASP A 91 33.98 20.35 -17.05
N PRO A 92 32.67 20.49 -17.38
CA PRO A 92 31.86 19.39 -17.93
C PRO A 92 32.37 18.88 -19.29
N SER A 93 33.13 19.68 -20.04
CA SER A 93 33.74 19.22 -21.31
C SER A 93 34.81 18.14 -21.12
N LYS A 94 35.40 18.05 -19.92
CA LYS A 94 36.50 17.13 -19.61
C LYS A 94 36.04 15.79 -18.99
N VAL A 95 34.74 15.60 -18.79
CA VAL A 95 34.17 14.39 -18.15
C VAL A 95 34.07 13.25 -19.15
N THR A 96 35.14 12.47 -19.30
CA THR A 96 35.17 11.26 -20.14
C THR A 96 34.29 10.14 -19.57
N LYS A 97 33.53 9.43 -20.43
CA LYS A 97 32.65 8.31 -20.07
C LYS A 97 33.42 7.12 -19.42
N ALA A 98 33.55 7.09 -18.10
CA ALA A 98 34.21 5.99 -17.38
C ALA A 98 33.81 5.83 -15.90
N SER A 99 32.54 5.55 -15.58
CA SER A 99 32.14 5.11 -14.22
C SER A 99 30.96 4.12 -14.15
N THR A 100 30.62 3.44 -15.25
CA THR A 100 29.47 2.51 -15.32
C THR A 100 29.81 1.13 -15.89
N SER A 101 30.56 0.30 -15.14
CA SER A 101 30.39 -1.18 -15.09
C SER A 101 31.35 -1.86 -14.12
N LYS A 102 31.01 -3.10 -13.71
CA LYS A 102 31.74 -3.95 -12.74
C LYS A 102 32.89 -4.71 -13.41
N ALA A 103 34.01 -4.96 -12.70
CA ALA A 103 34.44 -6.32 -12.29
C ALA A 103 35.90 -6.42 -11.72
N SER A 104 36.08 -7.39 -10.80
CA SER A 104 37.27 -8.23 -10.55
C SER A 104 38.69 -7.64 -10.48
N THR A 105 39.19 -7.54 -9.24
CA THR A 105 40.49 -8.06 -8.73
C THR A 105 41.55 -8.63 -9.72
N SER A 106 42.80 -8.19 -9.61
CA SER A 106 44.00 -9.07 -9.44
C SER A 106 45.28 -8.27 -9.03
N LYS A 107 46.36 -8.98 -8.67
CA LYS A 107 47.59 -8.46 -8.00
C LYS A 107 48.73 -8.06 -8.96
N ALA A 108 49.53 -7.06 -8.57
CA ALA A 108 51.01 -7.07 -8.50
C ALA A 108 51.55 -5.67 -8.08
N ALA A 109 52.68 -5.47 -7.39
CA ALA A 109 53.53 -6.32 -6.52
C ALA A 109 54.49 -5.41 -5.68
N ALA A 110 55.36 -6.02 -4.85
CA ALA A 110 56.37 -5.41 -3.94
C ALA A 110 55.84 -4.92 -2.56
N ALA A 111 56.49 -5.18 -1.42
CA ALA A 111 57.63 -6.07 -1.11
C ALA A 111 57.68 -6.45 0.40
N VAL A 112 58.74 -7.17 0.82
CA VAL A 112 59.12 -7.58 2.21
C VAL A 112 58.47 -8.89 2.71
N ALA A 113 59.22 -9.64 3.53
CA ALA A 113 59.02 -11.01 4.03
C ALA A 113 59.52 -11.09 5.52
N PRO A 114 59.54 -12.21 6.30
CA PRO A 114 59.74 -13.61 5.86
C PRO A 114 59.03 -14.79 6.62
N LYS A 115 58.98 -15.94 5.91
CA LYS A 115 59.12 -17.36 6.37
C LYS A 115 58.34 -17.95 7.57
N ALA A 116 57.51 -18.98 7.27
CA ALA A 116 57.59 -20.37 7.80
C ALA A 116 56.64 -21.29 6.97
N THR A 117 57.12 -22.10 6.00
CA THR A 117 57.45 -23.55 6.10
C THR A 117 56.36 -24.48 6.65
N GLY A 118 55.76 -25.33 5.78
CA GLY A 118 54.90 -26.46 6.17
C GLY A 118 54.25 -27.17 4.97
N THR A 119 54.71 -28.38 4.60
CA THR A 119 54.27 -29.12 3.40
C THR A 119 53.65 -30.48 3.71
N ARG A 120 52.50 -30.83 3.11
CA ARG A 120 52.28 -32.15 2.47
C ARG A 120 51.05 -32.22 1.54
N ALA A 121 50.97 -33.33 0.80
CA ALA A 121 50.03 -33.60 -0.30
C ALA A 121 48.89 -34.57 0.11
N PRO A 122 47.84 -34.78 -0.71
CA PRO A 122 46.58 -35.39 -0.29
C PRO A 122 46.48 -36.91 -0.53
N SER A 123 45.38 -37.51 -0.05
CA SER A 123 44.95 -38.87 -0.39
C SER A 123 43.42 -38.93 -0.58
N ALA A 124 42.95 -39.54 -1.66
CA ALA A 124 41.54 -39.82 -1.91
C ALA A 124 41.24 -41.32 -1.76
N ARG A 125 40.03 -41.68 -1.32
CA ARG A 125 39.42 -42.98 -1.60
C ARG A 125 37.90 -42.88 -1.65
N ALA A 126 37.26 -43.84 -2.30
CA ALA A 126 35.91 -43.71 -2.82
C ALA A 126 34.84 -44.52 -2.07
N ALA A 127 33.60 -44.04 -2.19
CA ALA A 127 32.34 -44.77 -2.38
C ALA A 127 32.02 -46.00 -1.50
N ALA A 128 30.89 -45.88 -0.80
CA ALA A 128 29.85 -46.92 -0.74
C ALA A 128 28.48 -46.23 -0.92
N ALA A 129 27.50 -46.93 -1.48
CA ALA A 129 26.17 -46.38 -1.76
C ALA A 129 25.06 -47.32 -1.28
N ALA A 130 24.00 -46.75 -0.72
CA ALA A 130 22.71 -47.38 -0.47
C ALA A 130 21.62 -46.32 -0.66
N ALA A 131 20.44 -46.71 -1.16
CA ALA A 131 19.40 -45.77 -1.57
C ALA A 131 18.05 -46.09 -0.91
N SER A 132 17.36 -45.03 -0.49
CA SER A 132 15.91 -45.01 -0.26
C SER A 132 15.37 -43.65 -0.70
N GLN A 133 14.11 -43.63 -1.15
CA GLN A 133 13.52 -42.48 -1.84
C GLN A 133 12.99 -41.44 -0.85
N ALA A 134 13.20 -40.15 -1.14
CA ALA A 134 12.58 -39.03 -0.46
C ALA A 134 12.11 -37.99 -1.49
N SER A 135 10.83 -37.66 -1.48
CA SER A 135 10.22 -36.66 -2.36
C SER A 135 10.57 -35.24 -1.87
N GLN A 136 11.46 -34.55 -2.58
CA GLN A 136 11.86 -33.19 -2.25
C GLN A 136 10.92 -32.16 -2.91
N THR A 137 10.17 -31.42 -2.10
CA THR A 137 9.60 -30.12 -2.46
C THR A 137 10.36 -29.04 -1.68
N SER A 138 11.07 -28.17 -2.39
CA SER A 138 11.98 -27.19 -1.79
C SER A 138 11.27 -25.92 -1.32
N ALA A 139 11.55 -25.49 -0.09
CA ALA A 139 11.14 -24.18 0.40
C ALA A 139 11.79 -23.06 -0.45
N PRO A 140 11.08 -21.96 -0.75
CA PRO A 140 11.58 -20.91 -1.64
C PRO A 140 12.59 -19.99 -0.94
N ALA A 141 13.88 -20.19 -1.22
CA ALA A 141 14.89 -19.18 -0.94
C ALA A 141 14.69 -17.97 -1.87
N SER A 142 14.75 -16.74 -1.33
CA SER A 142 14.75 -15.53 -2.16
C SER A 142 16.08 -15.40 -2.91
N GLN A 143 16.05 -15.46 -4.24
CA GLN A 143 17.21 -15.18 -5.09
C GLN A 143 16.83 -14.36 -6.32
N THR A 144 17.17 -13.08 -6.26
CA THR A 144 17.15 -12.16 -7.41
C THR A 144 18.19 -12.60 -8.45
N THR A 145 17.77 -12.96 -9.67
CA THR A 145 18.69 -13.12 -10.81
C THR A 145 18.16 -12.50 -12.09
N THR A 146 19.02 -11.68 -12.69
CA THR A 146 18.83 -11.09 -14.03
C THR A 146 19.00 -12.17 -15.12
N ILE A 147 18.16 -12.15 -16.16
CA ILE A 147 18.43 -12.88 -17.41
C ILE A 147 18.71 -11.89 -18.53
N SER A 148 19.85 -12.07 -19.19
CA SER A 148 20.28 -11.24 -20.32
C SER A 148 19.66 -11.70 -21.64
N GLY A 149 19.17 -10.76 -22.44
CA GLY A 149 18.58 -11.06 -23.76
C GLY A 149 19.61 -11.56 -24.77
N LYS A 150 19.23 -12.56 -25.59
CA LYS A 150 20.09 -13.13 -26.64
C LYS A 150 19.48 -12.90 -28.02
N LYS A 151 20.16 -12.10 -28.85
CA LYS A 151 19.72 -11.71 -30.21
C LYS A 151 19.44 -12.92 -31.13
N ARG A 152 18.31 -12.86 -31.84
CA ARG A 152 18.16 -13.38 -33.23
C ARG A 152 17.28 -12.41 -34.03
N GLY A 153 17.78 -11.93 -35.17
CA GLY A 153 16.95 -11.48 -36.30
C GLY A 153 16.75 -12.65 -37.27
N ARG A 154 16.01 -12.55 -38.37
CA ARG A 154 15.31 -11.44 -39.06
C ARG A 154 13.78 -11.79 -39.11
N LYS A 155 12.86 -11.10 -39.77
CA LYS A 155 12.87 -10.20 -40.95
C LYS A 155 11.60 -9.33 -40.96
N ALA A 156 11.63 -8.18 -41.64
CA ALA A 156 10.48 -7.28 -41.76
C ALA A 156 9.48 -7.70 -42.85
N ALA A 157 8.26 -7.22 -42.68
CA ALA A 157 7.29 -6.83 -43.71
C ALA A 157 6.60 -5.56 -43.17
N ASP A 158 6.32 -4.60 -44.04
CA ASP A 158 5.72 -3.31 -43.69
C ASP A 158 4.16 -3.40 -43.73
N ASP A 159 3.49 -2.30 -43.38
CA ASP A 159 2.18 -1.75 -43.81
C ASP A 159 1.07 -2.74 -44.30
N ASP A 160 -0.20 -2.59 -43.91
CA ASP A 160 -1.03 -1.41 -44.22
C ASP A 160 -2.00 -0.99 -43.09
N GLU A 161 -2.56 0.21 -43.26
CA GLU A 161 -3.77 0.71 -42.59
C GLU A 161 -5.03 0.04 -43.18
N GLU A 162 -6.10 -0.11 -42.39
CA GLU A 162 -7.46 0.31 -42.82
C GLU A 162 -8.48 0.23 -41.67
N GLU A 163 -9.51 1.09 -41.75
CA GLU A 163 -10.73 1.02 -40.95
C GLU A 163 -11.77 0.15 -41.68
N GLU A 164 -12.75 -0.47 -40.98
CA GLU A 164 -14.11 -0.53 -41.54
C GLU A 164 -15.20 -0.72 -40.47
N GLU A 165 -16.45 -0.41 -40.86
CA GLU A 165 -17.65 -0.38 -40.01
C GLU A 165 -18.50 -1.68 -40.05
N ASP A 166 -19.61 -1.67 -39.32
CA ASP A 166 -20.63 -2.73 -39.28
C ASP A 166 -21.29 -3.02 -40.66
N ALA A 167 -21.21 -4.27 -41.13
CA ALA A 167 -22.05 -4.77 -42.24
C ALA A 167 -22.70 -6.14 -41.94
N LYS A 168 -24.03 -6.15 -41.77
CA LYS A 168 -24.85 -7.38 -41.71
C LYS A 168 -25.25 -7.86 -43.11
N PRO A 169 -25.12 -9.16 -43.43
CA PRO A 169 -25.83 -9.78 -44.55
C PRO A 169 -27.02 -10.66 -44.10
N ALA A 170 -28.02 -10.85 -44.98
CA ALA A 170 -29.19 -11.69 -44.71
C ALA A 170 -29.56 -12.62 -45.89
N LYS A 171 -29.84 -13.91 -45.59
CA LYS A 171 -30.65 -14.92 -46.35
C LYS A 171 -30.48 -15.01 -47.90
N GLY A 172 -29.79 -16.05 -48.39
CA GLY A 172 -29.47 -16.22 -49.84
C GLY A 172 -30.05 -17.40 -50.67
N LYS A 173 -30.47 -18.55 -50.11
CA LYS A 173 -31.10 -19.75 -50.77
C LYS A 173 -30.28 -20.59 -51.81
N GLY A 174 -30.32 -21.93 -51.66
CA GLY A 174 -30.08 -22.93 -52.72
C GLY A 174 -29.57 -24.28 -52.18
N LYS A 175 -30.40 -25.31 -51.95
CA LYS A 175 -30.84 -26.39 -52.89
C LYS A 175 -29.69 -27.31 -53.39
N ALA A 176 -29.78 -28.65 -53.32
CA ALA A 176 -30.87 -29.54 -52.90
C ALA A 176 -30.43 -30.99 -52.56
N LYS A 177 -31.26 -31.70 -51.74
CA LYS A 177 -31.76 -33.10 -51.86
C LYS A 177 -30.75 -34.30 -51.96
N ALA A 178 -31.09 -35.53 -51.57
CA ALA A 178 -32.39 -36.12 -51.20
C ALA A 178 -32.32 -37.24 -50.13
N ALA A 179 -33.47 -37.43 -49.44
CA ALA A 179 -34.13 -38.70 -49.08
C ALA A 179 -33.54 -39.61 -47.95
N ASP A 180 -34.34 -40.39 -47.21
CA ASP A 180 -35.80 -40.66 -47.36
C ASP A 180 -36.61 -40.70 -46.03
N THR A 181 -37.93 -40.58 -46.21
CA THR A 181 -39.12 -40.78 -45.36
C THR A 181 -39.07 -41.66 -44.10
N LYS A 182 -39.98 -41.57 -43.09
CA LYS A 182 -41.36 -41.00 -42.91
C LYS A 182 -41.53 -40.59 -41.41
N THR A 183 -42.65 -40.17 -40.77
CA THR A 183 -44.11 -40.24 -41.07
C THR A 183 -44.91 -38.97 -40.61
N LYS A 184 -45.91 -39.10 -39.71
CA LYS A 184 -47.00 -38.19 -39.24
C LYS A 184 -47.55 -38.75 -37.89
N ALA A 185 -48.31 -38.08 -37.00
CA ALA A 185 -48.78 -36.69 -36.77
C ALA A 185 -49.21 -36.57 -35.26
N LYS A 186 -49.13 -35.44 -34.52
CA LYS A 186 -50.00 -34.21 -34.52
C LYS A 186 -51.52 -34.51 -34.42
N ALA A 187 -52.36 -33.87 -33.60
CA ALA A 187 -52.28 -32.77 -32.58
C ALA A 187 -53.62 -32.79 -31.75
N PRO A 188 -54.17 -31.75 -31.04
CA PRO A 188 -53.75 -30.35 -30.76
C PRO A 188 -54.01 -29.85 -29.29
N ALA A 189 -54.11 -28.52 -29.10
CA ALA A 189 -54.30 -27.75 -27.85
C ALA A 189 -55.82 -27.50 -27.51
N ALA A 190 -56.31 -26.64 -26.58
CA ALA A 190 -55.75 -25.43 -25.91
C ALA A 190 -56.60 -24.86 -24.73
N LYS A 191 -56.02 -23.87 -24.00
CA LYS A 191 -56.64 -22.68 -23.31
C LYS A 191 -57.61 -22.82 -22.09
N LYS A 192 -57.25 -22.09 -21.00
CA LYS A 192 -58.08 -21.29 -20.03
C LYS A 192 -59.29 -21.94 -19.30
N ARG A 193 -59.31 -21.89 -17.94
CA ARG A 193 -60.05 -20.88 -17.12
C ARG A 193 -59.78 -21.00 -15.59
N LYS A 194 -60.40 -20.11 -14.78
CA LYS A 194 -60.41 -20.08 -13.28
C LYS A 194 -61.49 -21.01 -12.68
N ALA A 195 -61.31 -21.47 -11.43
CA ALA A 195 -62.17 -21.15 -10.25
C ALA A 195 -62.40 -22.28 -9.20
N LYS A 196 -61.97 -22.00 -7.96
CA LYS A 196 -62.54 -22.30 -6.61
C LYS A 196 -63.61 -23.39 -6.39
N LYS A 197 -63.30 -24.31 -5.48
CA LYS A 197 -64.08 -24.83 -4.30
C LYS A 197 -63.03 -25.42 -3.32
N GLU A 198 -63.11 -25.33 -1.97
CA GLU A 198 -64.14 -25.77 -1.00
C GLU A 198 -64.32 -27.31 -0.98
N GLU A 199 -64.47 -28.02 0.16
CA GLU A 199 -64.29 -27.74 1.60
C GLU A 199 -64.59 -29.06 2.36
N SER A 200 -63.86 -29.42 3.43
CA SER A 200 -64.26 -30.47 4.41
C SER A 200 -63.26 -30.59 5.57
N GLU A 201 -63.76 -30.55 6.81
CA GLU A 201 -63.02 -30.79 8.06
C GLU A 201 -63.10 -32.28 8.50
N ASP A 202 -62.29 -32.69 9.49
CA ASP A 202 -62.77 -33.22 10.79
C ASP A 202 -61.60 -33.80 11.66
N GLU A 203 -61.68 -33.52 12.97
CA GLU A 203 -61.16 -34.23 14.18
C GLU A 203 -59.68 -34.72 14.20
N GLU A 204 -58.73 -34.18 14.99
CA GLU A 204 -58.58 -33.95 16.46
C GLU A 204 -57.85 -35.08 17.23
N MET A 205 -56.66 -34.77 17.79
CA MET A 205 -56.31 -34.99 19.22
C MET A 205 -54.91 -34.44 19.61
N ASP A 206 -54.93 -33.67 20.70
CA ASP A 206 -53.90 -33.14 21.63
C ASP A 206 -52.49 -33.75 21.69
N GLU A 207 -51.47 -32.89 21.91
CA GLU A 207 -50.86 -32.69 23.26
C GLU A 207 -50.11 -31.34 23.36
N GLU A 208 -49.86 -30.86 24.58
CA GLU A 208 -49.63 -29.43 24.91
C GLU A 208 -48.16 -28.96 24.90
N SER A 209 -47.93 -27.66 24.63
CA SER A 209 -46.81 -26.85 25.14
C SER A 209 -47.17 -25.36 25.03
N GLU A 210 -46.76 -24.53 25.99
CA GLU A 210 -47.20 -23.13 26.12
C GLU A 210 -46.38 -22.15 25.25
N GLU A 211 -47.04 -21.10 24.72
CA GLU A 211 -46.43 -20.03 23.92
C GLU A 211 -46.00 -18.85 24.82
N GLU A 212 -44.79 -18.31 24.60
CA GLU A 212 -44.42 -16.94 25.00
C GLU A 212 -44.14 -16.13 23.71
N ASP A 213 -44.60 -14.87 23.66
CA ASP A 213 -44.63 -14.06 22.43
C ASP A 213 -43.22 -13.73 21.86
N GLU A 214 -42.90 -14.23 20.66
CA GLU A 214 -41.91 -13.59 19.78
C GLU A 214 -42.64 -12.66 18.78
N GLU A 215 -42.44 -11.34 18.89
CA GLU A 215 -42.95 -10.38 17.90
C GLU A 215 -42.23 -10.60 16.54
N GLU A 216 -42.97 -10.92 15.48
CA GLU A 216 -42.40 -11.03 14.12
C GLU A 216 -41.88 -9.66 13.62
N GLU A 217 -40.57 -9.40 13.79
CA GLU A 217 -39.93 -8.23 13.20
C GLU A 217 -39.80 -8.40 11.67
N ASP A 218 -40.82 -7.90 10.97
CA ASP A 218 -41.06 -7.97 9.52
C ASP A 218 -39.79 -7.66 8.68
N THR A 219 -39.19 -8.72 8.12
CA THR A 219 -37.83 -8.69 7.52
C THR A 219 -37.77 -7.96 6.18
N LYS A 220 -37.62 -6.64 6.25
CA LYS A 220 -37.34 -5.78 5.09
C LYS A 220 -35.95 -6.07 4.48
N PRO A 221 -35.80 -5.96 3.15
CA PRO A 221 -34.54 -6.28 2.46
C PRO A 221 -33.44 -5.24 2.73
N VAL A 222 -32.20 -5.72 2.84
CA VAL A 222 -30.99 -4.97 3.24
C VAL A 222 -30.43 -4.07 2.11
N GLU A 223 -31.26 -3.62 1.17
CA GLU A 223 -30.81 -2.89 -0.03
C GLU A 223 -30.86 -1.36 0.09
N ASP A 224 -31.61 -0.78 1.05
CA ASP A 224 -31.76 0.69 1.21
C ASP A 224 -30.53 1.36 1.85
N ASP A 225 -29.85 0.70 2.80
CA ASP A 225 -28.81 1.32 3.65
C ASP A 225 -27.54 1.70 2.88
N GLU A 226 -27.07 0.89 1.93
CA GLU A 226 -25.85 1.20 1.16
C GLU A 226 -26.06 2.40 0.22
N GLU A 227 -27.25 2.54 -0.37
CA GLU A 227 -27.60 3.69 -1.21
C GLU A 227 -27.74 4.98 -0.38
N ALA A 228 -28.41 4.91 0.77
CA ALA A 228 -28.49 6.05 1.69
C ALA A 228 -27.08 6.49 2.13
N ALA A 229 -26.23 5.53 2.48
CA ALA A 229 -24.84 5.80 2.85
C ALA A 229 -23.99 6.35 1.69
N GLU A 230 -24.22 5.95 0.43
CA GLU A 230 -23.57 6.60 -0.73
C GLU A 230 -24.05 8.04 -0.88
N ARG A 231 -25.36 8.30 -0.80
CA ARG A 231 -25.93 9.67 -0.92
C ARG A 231 -25.33 10.62 0.12
N GLU A 232 -25.08 10.17 1.36
CA GLU A 232 -24.33 10.94 2.35
C GLU A 232 -22.85 11.16 1.94
N ARG A 233 -22.13 10.12 1.50
CA ARG A 233 -20.73 10.23 0.98
C ARG A 233 -20.59 11.08 -0.28
N GLN A 234 -21.69 11.40 -0.96
CA GLN A 234 -21.69 12.27 -2.14
C GLN A 234 -21.92 13.75 -1.78
N LYS A 235 -22.26 14.12 -0.54
CA LYS A 235 -22.49 15.53 -0.18
C LYS A 235 -21.22 16.37 -0.11
N GLY A 236 -21.35 17.70 -0.12
CA GLY A 236 -20.29 18.64 0.25
C GLY A 236 -19.28 18.99 -0.85
N TYR A 237 -18.38 18.06 -1.22
CA TYR A 237 -17.31 18.37 -2.19
C TYR A 237 -17.84 18.43 -3.62
N LYS A 238 -17.18 19.21 -4.51
CA LYS A 238 -17.51 19.23 -5.95
C LYS A 238 -16.58 18.34 -6.76
N ALA A 239 -17.13 17.30 -7.38
CA ALA A 239 -16.37 16.43 -8.29
C ALA A 239 -15.66 17.27 -9.38
N PRO A 240 -14.33 17.12 -9.54
CA PRO A 240 -13.55 17.99 -10.41
C PRO A 240 -13.71 17.57 -11.86
N VAL A 241 -13.87 18.53 -12.77
CA VAL A 241 -13.84 18.27 -14.21
C VAL A 241 -12.49 17.67 -14.58
N ASP A 242 -12.51 16.54 -15.31
CA ASP A 242 -11.35 15.73 -15.69
C ASP A 242 -10.22 16.57 -16.31
N GLU A 243 -8.99 16.21 -15.99
CA GLU A 243 -7.84 17.09 -16.19
C GLU A 243 -7.54 17.44 -17.65
N LEU A 244 -7.92 16.57 -18.59
CA LEU A 244 -7.76 16.76 -20.04
C LEU A 244 -9.02 17.31 -20.74
N CYS A 245 -10.10 17.57 -20.00
CA CYS A 245 -11.31 18.14 -20.58
C CYS A 245 -11.13 19.63 -20.88
N SER A 246 -11.31 20.04 -22.14
CA SER A 246 -11.17 21.43 -22.56
C SER A 246 -12.12 22.41 -21.85
N LEU A 247 -13.24 21.92 -21.31
CA LEU A 247 -14.21 22.73 -20.57
C LEU A 247 -13.81 23.02 -19.11
N ARG A 248 -12.78 22.35 -18.57
CA ARG A 248 -12.31 22.46 -17.17
C ARG A 248 -12.04 23.89 -16.72
N HIS A 249 -11.50 24.72 -17.61
CA HIS A 249 -11.21 26.13 -17.33
C HIS A 249 -12.28 27.09 -17.87
N SER A 250 -13.34 26.57 -18.50
CA SER A 250 -14.42 27.36 -19.10
C SER A 250 -15.59 27.64 -18.15
N GLY A 251 -15.47 27.28 -16.86
CA GLY A 251 -16.53 27.43 -15.85
C GLY A 251 -17.66 26.40 -15.96
N TYR A 252 -17.36 25.22 -16.52
CA TYR A 252 -18.19 24.02 -16.33
C TYR A 252 -17.81 23.35 -15.00
N GLN A 253 -18.76 22.63 -14.42
CA GLN A 253 -18.59 21.74 -13.27
C GLN A 253 -19.18 20.36 -13.61
N VAL A 254 -18.87 19.33 -12.83
CA VAL A 254 -19.62 18.06 -12.88
C VAL A 254 -21.05 18.31 -12.41
N TYR A 255 -22.02 17.68 -13.09
CA TYR A 255 -23.43 17.74 -12.76
C TYR A 255 -23.75 16.90 -11.51
N GLU A 256 -24.68 17.44 -10.72
CA GLU A 256 -25.17 16.92 -9.45
C GLU A 256 -26.69 17.08 -9.47
N ASP A 257 -27.41 16.06 -9.02
CA ASP A 257 -28.87 16.03 -9.00
C ASP A 257 -29.47 16.48 -7.64
N SER A 258 -30.75 16.20 -7.41
CA SER A 258 -31.46 16.52 -6.16
C SER A 258 -30.94 15.74 -4.95
N ASP A 259 -30.31 14.60 -5.19
CA ASP A 259 -29.92 13.60 -4.18
C ASP A 259 -28.40 13.66 -3.92
N HIS A 260 -27.76 14.73 -4.40
CA HIS A 260 -26.32 15.03 -4.37
C HIS A 260 -25.42 14.06 -5.16
N ILE A 261 -25.98 13.13 -5.92
CA ILE A 261 -25.23 12.15 -6.72
C ILE A 261 -24.47 12.89 -7.82
N LYS A 262 -23.13 12.78 -7.82
CA LYS A 262 -22.30 13.33 -8.89
C LYS A 262 -22.24 12.38 -10.07
N TYR A 263 -22.54 12.91 -11.25
CA TYR A 263 -22.42 12.18 -12.52
C TYR A 263 -20.93 12.15 -12.97
N ASP A 264 -20.06 11.53 -12.17
CA ASP A 264 -18.66 11.18 -12.46
C ASP A 264 -18.46 9.67 -12.26
N ALA A 265 -18.66 8.92 -13.33
CA ALA A 265 -18.40 7.49 -13.37
C ALA A 265 -16.93 7.23 -13.74
N SER A 266 -16.18 6.67 -12.80
CA SER A 266 -14.82 6.20 -13.04
C SER A 266 -14.79 4.68 -13.04
N LEU A 267 -14.46 4.09 -14.20
CA LEU A 267 -14.62 2.66 -14.44
C LEU A 267 -13.27 1.98 -14.70
N ASN A 268 -13.14 0.73 -14.26
CA ASN A 268 -11.95 -0.10 -14.38
C ASN A 268 -12.28 -1.44 -15.06
N GLN A 269 -11.34 -2.01 -15.81
CA GLN A 269 -11.49 -3.38 -16.33
C GLN A 269 -10.13 -4.04 -16.49
N THR A 270 -9.93 -5.14 -15.77
CA THR A 270 -8.82 -6.08 -16.00
C THR A 270 -9.34 -7.36 -16.68
N ASN A 271 -8.64 -7.78 -17.73
CA ASN A 271 -8.80 -9.07 -18.40
C ASN A 271 -7.39 -9.56 -18.83
N ILE A 272 -6.82 -10.43 -18.00
CA ILE A 272 -5.45 -10.95 -18.08
C ILE A 272 -5.21 -11.70 -19.38
N GLY A 273 -6.13 -12.56 -19.82
CA GLY A 273 -6.01 -13.36 -21.05
C GLY A 273 -5.70 -12.52 -22.29
N ASN A 274 -6.31 -11.33 -22.39
CA ASN A 274 -6.07 -10.38 -23.48
C ASN A 274 -4.99 -9.31 -23.19
N ASN A 275 -4.29 -9.37 -22.04
CA ASN A 275 -3.47 -8.26 -21.51
C ASN A 275 -4.22 -6.91 -21.55
N ASN A 276 -5.51 -6.93 -21.24
CA ASN A 276 -6.31 -5.73 -21.09
C ASN A 276 -6.27 -5.31 -19.63
N ASN A 277 -5.69 -4.15 -19.35
CA ASN A 277 -5.92 -3.41 -18.11
C ASN A 277 -6.30 -1.99 -18.53
N LYS A 278 -7.57 -1.62 -18.34
CA LYS A 278 -8.21 -0.49 -19.00
C LYS A 278 -8.94 0.43 -18.02
N PHE A 279 -9.22 1.64 -18.47
CA PHE A 279 -10.00 2.62 -17.72
C PHE A 279 -11.02 3.31 -18.62
N TYR A 280 -12.12 3.78 -18.02
CA TYR A 280 -13.12 4.62 -18.68
C TYR A 280 -13.64 5.66 -17.68
N VAL A 281 -13.28 6.92 -17.85
CA VAL A 281 -13.88 8.08 -17.17
C VAL A 281 -15.05 8.57 -18.00
N LEU A 282 -16.18 8.85 -17.35
CA LEU A 282 -17.41 9.37 -17.94
C LEU A 282 -17.98 10.43 -16.99
N GLN A 283 -18.07 11.68 -17.44
CA GLN A 283 -18.61 12.80 -16.64
C GLN A 283 -19.75 13.51 -17.38
N LEU A 284 -20.85 13.81 -16.70
CA LEU A 284 -21.84 14.79 -17.17
C LEU A 284 -21.44 16.15 -16.61
N LEU A 285 -21.31 17.16 -17.48
CA LEU A 285 -20.85 18.50 -17.15
C LEU A 285 -21.95 19.52 -17.42
N ASN A 286 -22.13 20.50 -16.52
CA ASN A 286 -23.05 21.62 -16.73
C ASN A 286 -22.42 23.01 -16.53
N LYS A 287 -23.02 24.00 -17.20
CA LYS A 287 -22.78 25.44 -17.02
C LYS A 287 -24.07 26.19 -17.29
N GLY A 288 -24.81 26.52 -16.22
CA GLY A 288 -26.17 27.06 -16.34
C GLY A 288 -27.07 26.08 -17.09
N SER A 289 -27.68 26.52 -18.19
CA SER A 289 -28.51 25.69 -19.08
C SER A 289 -27.75 24.88 -20.13
N SER A 290 -26.42 25.00 -20.22
CA SER A 290 -25.59 24.27 -21.19
C SER A 290 -25.05 22.97 -20.60
N TYR A 291 -25.23 21.84 -21.30
CA TYR A 291 -24.78 20.52 -20.86
C TYR A 291 -23.86 19.84 -21.89
N ALA A 292 -22.92 19.05 -21.38
CA ALA A 292 -22.02 18.22 -22.16
C ALA A 292 -21.74 16.90 -21.44
N VAL A 293 -21.38 15.86 -22.19
CA VAL A 293 -20.88 14.58 -21.67
C VAL A 293 -19.43 14.43 -22.11
N TRP A 294 -18.54 14.24 -21.14
CA TRP A 294 -17.12 13.98 -21.34
C TRP A 294 -16.82 12.49 -21.16
N THR A 295 -15.93 11.95 -21.98
CA THR A 295 -15.44 10.57 -21.87
C THR A 295 -13.94 10.50 -22.14
N ARG A 296 -13.20 9.73 -21.35
CA ARG A 296 -11.75 9.48 -21.52
C ARG A 296 -11.41 8.02 -21.19
N TRP A 297 -10.67 7.34 -22.04
CA TRP A 297 -10.41 5.90 -21.91
C TRP A 297 -9.04 5.49 -22.47
N GLY A 298 -8.47 4.43 -21.92
CA GLY A 298 -7.15 3.95 -22.36
C GLY A 298 -6.63 2.77 -21.56
N ARG A 299 -5.34 2.47 -21.73
CA ARG A 299 -4.60 1.56 -20.85
C ARG A 299 -4.28 2.27 -19.53
N VAL A 300 -4.25 1.50 -18.45
CA VAL A 300 -3.86 2.02 -17.13
C VAL A 300 -2.45 2.59 -17.11
N GLY A 301 -2.26 3.68 -16.36
CA GLY A 301 -1.03 4.47 -16.30
C GLY A 301 -0.83 5.46 -17.47
N GLU A 302 -1.49 5.26 -18.61
CA GLU A 302 -1.41 6.11 -19.81
C GLU A 302 -2.58 7.13 -19.88
N SER A 303 -2.41 8.26 -20.57
CA SER A 303 -3.40 9.36 -20.60
C SER A 303 -4.74 9.01 -21.27
N GLY A 304 -4.70 8.09 -22.24
CA GLY A 304 -5.86 7.62 -23.01
C GLY A 304 -6.33 8.55 -24.15
N GLN A 305 -7.27 8.04 -24.94
CA GLN A 305 -8.10 8.80 -25.88
C GLN A 305 -9.24 9.49 -25.12
N ASN A 306 -9.86 10.51 -25.72
CA ASN A 306 -11.02 11.18 -25.14
C ASN A 306 -12.03 11.64 -26.20
N LYS A 307 -13.24 11.97 -25.77
CA LYS A 307 -14.28 12.59 -26.57
C LYS A 307 -15.19 13.46 -25.71
N LEU A 308 -15.32 14.73 -26.09
CA LEU A 308 -16.34 15.65 -25.61
C LEU A 308 -17.58 15.57 -26.51
N MET A 309 -18.76 15.55 -25.91
CA MET A 309 -20.05 15.53 -26.61
C MET A 309 -20.90 16.67 -26.04
N SER A 310 -21.04 17.76 -26.79
CA SER A 310 -21.59 19.04 -26.31
C SER A 310 -22.82 19.48 -27.12
N GLY A 311 -23.61 20.40 -26.55
CA GLY A 311 -24.80 20.95 -27.22
C GLY A 311 -26.11 20.26 -26.80
N TYR A 312 -26.09 19.52 -25.69
CA TYR A 312 -27.28 18.91 -25.12
C TYR A 312 -28.02 19.86 -24.17
N GLY A 313 -29.35 19.71 -24.10
CA GLY A 313 -30.10 20.01 -22.89
C GLY A 313 -30.01 18.85 -21.87
N LEU A 314 -30.40 19.09 -20.62
CA LEU A 314 -30.23 18.14 -19.50
C LEU A 314 -30.68 16.71 -19.83
N ASP A 315 -31.92 16.54 -20.32
CA ASP A 315 -32.48 15.23 -20.70
C ASP A 315 -31.62 14.47 -21.74
N GLY A 316 -31.09 15.19 -22.74
CA GLY A 316 -30.20 14.61 -23.75
C GLY A 316 -28.84 14.20 -23.19
N ALA A 317 -28.30 14.99 -22.26
CA ALA A 317 -27.04 14.70 -21.58
C ALA A 317 -27.17 13.49 -20.63
N LEU A 318 -28.25 13.43 -19.85
CA LEU A 318 -28.57 12.29 -18.97
C LEU A 318 -28.76 11.01 -19.80
N LYS A 319 -29.48 11.08 -20.93
CA LYS A 319 -29.69 9.92 -21.82
C LYS A 319 -28.38 9.40 -22.42
N GLU A 320 -27.49 10.26 -22.90
CA GLU A 320 -26.20 9.80 -23.44
C GLU A 320 -25.26 9.33 -22.32
N PHE A 321 -25.25 9.96 -21.13
CA PHE A 321 -24.47 9.48 -19.97
C PHE A 321 -24.95 8.09 -19.52
N ASN A 322 -26.25 7.92 -19.21
CA ASN A 322 -26.79 6.65 -18.70
C ASN A 322 -26.62 5.52 -19.72
N LYS A 323 -26.75 5.83 -21.02
CA LYS A 323 -26.42 4.91 -22.12
C LYS A 323 -24.94 4.53 -22.13
N LYS A 324 -24.01 5.50 -22.06
CA LYS A 324 -22.56 5.21 -22.02
C LYS A 324 -22.18 4.38 -20.80
N PHE A 325 -22.76 4.66 -19.63
CA PHE A 325 -22.55 3.86 -18.43
C PHE A 325 -23.00 2.41 -18.68
N LYS A 326 -24.27 2.22 -19.08
CA LYS A 326 -24.87 0.91 -19.33
C LYS A 326 -24.20 0.10 -20.44
N ASP A 327 -23.70 0.76 -21.48
CA ASP A 327 -22.88 0.12 -22.52
C ASP A 327 -21.61 -0.52 -21.92
N LYS A 328 -20.96 0.14 -20.95
CA LYS A 328 -19.68 -0.27 -20.35
C LYS A 328 -19.81 -1.18 -19.13
N THR A 329 -20.81 -0.99 -18.27
CA THR A 329 -21.04 -1.77 -17.03
C THR A 329 -22.09 -2.86 -17.20
N GLY A 330 -23.11 -2.63 -18.03
CA GLY A 330 -24.28 -3.50 -18.19
C GLY A 330 -25.45 -3.25 -17.22
N VAL A 331 -25.30 -2.33 -16.27
CA VAL A 331 -26.34 -1.87 -15.31
C VAL A 331 -26.80 -0.44 -15.64
N ASN A 332 -27.90 0.03 -15.05
CA ASN A 332 -28.28 1.44 -15.11
C ASN A 332 -27.35 2.28 -14.21
N TRP A 333 -27.43 3.62 -14.32
CA TRP A 333 -26.68 4.51 -13.41
C TRP A 333 -27.25 4.51 -11.99
N ASP A 334 -28.53 4.18 -11.86
CA ASP A 334 -29.22 4.09 -10.58
C ASP A 334 -28.65 2.88 -9.82
N ASP A 335 -28.71 1.67 -10.42
CA ASP A 335 -28.01 0.45 -9.97
C ASP A 335 -26.46 0.44 -10.13
N ARG A 336 -25.78 1.60 -10.08
CA ARG A 336 -24.31 1.73 -10.28
C ARG A 336 -23.45 0.94 -9.31
N LEU A 337 -23.87 0.73 -8.07
CA LEU A 337 -23.09 -0.01 -7.06
C LEU A 337 -22.94 -1.50 -7.46
N ASN A 338 -23.93 -2.04 -8.19
CA ASN A 338 -23.97 -3.39 -8.76
C ASN A 338 -23.24 -3.52 -10.12
N ALA A 339 -22.35 -2.58 -10.43
CA ALA A 339 -21.50 -2.61 -11.61
C ALA A 339 -20.17 -3.34 -11.34
N ASP A 340 -20.19 -4.67 -11.31
CA ASP A 340 -18.98 -5.51 -11.14
C ASP A 340 -18.91 -6.72 -12.12
N ARG A 341 -19.82 -6.74 -13.11
CA ARG A 341 -20.12 -7.91 -13.94
C ARG A 341 -18.93 -8.42 -14.77
N ALA A 342 -18.80 -9.74 -14.86
CA ALA A 342 -17.77 -10.42 -15.65
C ALA A 342 -17.69 -9.93 -17.11
N ASN A 343 -16.49 -9.60 -17.57
CA ASN A 343 -16.17 -9.02 -18.89
C ASN A 343 -16.80 -7.64 -19.19
N LYS A 344 -17.42 -6.97 -18.20
CA LYS A 344 -17.78 -5.56 -18.24
C LYS A 344 -16.77 -4.73 -17.42
N TYR A 345 -16.99 -3.42 -17.35
CA TYR A 345 -16.20 -2.54 -16.48
C TYR A 345 -16.83 -2.48 -15.09
N THR A 346 -15.99 -2.51 -14.06
CA THR A 346 -16.36 -2.27 -12.66
C THR A 346 -16.45 -0.77 -12.38
N TYR A 347 -17.46 -0.32 -11.62
CA TYR A 347 -17.53 1.06 -11.11
C TYR A 347 -16.65 1.22 -9.88
N LEU A 348 -15.73 2.18 -9.95
CA LEU A 348 -14.96 2.66 -8.81
C LEU A 348 -15.72 3.84 -8.18
N GLU A 349 -16.45 3.55 -7.12
CA GLU A 349 -17.00 4.58 -6.25
C GLU A 349 -15.83 5.40 -5.67
N LYS A 350 -15.99 6.73 -5.68
CA LYS A 350 -15.05 7.67 -5.08
C LYS A 350 -15.77 8.37 -3.94
N ASP A 351 -15.11 8.46 -2.80
CA ASP A 351 -15.58 9.31 -1.71
C ASP A 351 -15.51 10.79 -2.14
N TYR A 352 -16.62 11.51 -1.93
CA TYR A 352 -16.75 12.94 -2.18
C TYR A 352 -17.24 13.68 -0.92
N ALA A 353 -17.22 13.05 0.25
CA ALA A 353 -17.48 13.74 1.50
C ALA A 353 -16.50 14.92 1.64
N PRO A 354 -16.96 16.07 2.16
CA PRO A 354 -16.05 17.17 2.45
C PRO A 354 -15.14 16.74 3.61
N PRO A 355 -13.90 17.27 3.71
CA PRO A 355 -13.26 17.43 5.01
C PRO A 355 -14.26 18.07 5.99
N GLU A 356 -14.34 17.58 7.23
CA GLU A 356 -15.44 17.95 8.14
C GLU A 356 -15.50 19.47 8.45
N GLU A 357 -14.40 20.20 8.21
CA GLU A 357 -14.31 21.67 8.34
C GLU A 357 -14.45 22.46 7.01
N GLU A 358 -14.67 21.84 5.84
CA GLU A 358 -14.72 22.56 4.53
C GLU A 358 -15.92 23.54 4.40
N THR A 359 -16.81 23.55 5.40
CA THR A 359 -17.85 24.58 5.60
C THR A 359 -17.27 25.97 5.88
N LYS A 360 -16.07 26.08 6.47
CA LYS A 360 -15.37 27.35 6.71
C LYS A 360 -14.54 27.79 5.50
N LYS A 361 -15.17 28.51 4.55
CA LYS A 361 -14.44 29.21 3.47
C LYS A 361 -13.69 30.45 3.98
N VAL A 362 -12.58 30.23 4.67
CA VAL A 362 -11.67 31.29 5.10
C VAL A 362 -11.04 31.98 3.88
N LYS A 363 -10.90 33.31 3.94
CA LYS A 363 -10.26 34.09 2.87
C LYS A 363 -8.75 33.83 2.87
N LYS A 364 -8.15 33.72 1.68
CA LYS A 364 -6.69 33.78 1.54
C LYS A 364 -6.20 35.21 1.79
N GLU A 365 -5.95 35.53 3.05
CA GLU A 365 -5.16 36.71 3.41
C GLU A 365 -3.67 36.47 3.13
N LYS A 366 -2.86 37.53 3.21
CA LYS A 366 -1.46 37.53 2.77
C LYS A 366 -0.50 37.38 3.95
N ASP A 367 0.73 36.99 3.60
CA ASP A 367 1.95 37.02 4.41
C ASP A 367 1.93 36.00 5.59
N THR A 368 2.59 34.84 5.44
CA THR A 368 4.04 34.61 5.63
C THR A 368 4.56 34.76 7.06
N GLU A 369 3.69 34.73 8.07
CA GLU A 369 4.12 34.34 9.42
C GLU A 369 4.50 32.85 9.44
N VAL A 370 5.72 32.55 9.89
CA VAL A 370 6.24 31.17 10.01
C VAL A 370 6.00 30.69 11.44
N ILE A 371 5.03 29.80 11.59
CA ILE A 371 4.67 29.21 12.88
C ILE A 371 5.66 28.07 13.16
N GLU A 372 6.44 28.17 14.23
CA GLU A 372 7.34 27.10 14.66
C GLU A 372 6.58 25.96 15.35
N SER A 373 7.09 24.73 15.21
CA SER A 373 6.53 23.55 15.88
C SER A 373 6.85 23.56 17.38
N LYS A 374 5.85 23.26 18.20
CA LYS A 374 5.97 23.07 19.66
C LYS A 374 6.35 21.64 20.03
N LEU A 375 6.40 20.71 19.06
CA LEU A 375 6.81 19.32 19.29
C LEU A 375 8.33 19.21 19.53
N PRO A 376 8.80 18.28 20.39
CA PRO A 376 10.22 17.94 20.48
C PRO A 376 10.81 17.53 19.13
N MET A 377 12.11 17.79 18.90
CA MET A 377 12.74 17.53 17.59
C MET A 377 12.66 16.05 17.19
N GLN A 378 12.85 15.13 18.13
CA GLN A 378 12.67 13.69 17.94
C GLN A 378 11.23 13.37 17.47
N THR A 379 10.24 14.02 18.08
CA THR A 379 8.81 13.88 17.75
C THR A 379 8.48 14.45 16.36
N GLN A 380 9.09 15.59 15.99
CA GLN A 380 9.00 16.14 14.64
C GLN A 380 9.57 15.18 13.59
N ILE A 381 10.66 14.47 13.90
CA ILE A 381 11.27 13.49 12.98
C ILE A 381 10.31 12.32 12.69
N ILE A 382 9.68 11.71 13.71
CA ILE A 382 8.71 10.62 13.48
C ILE A 382 7.44 11.12 12.78
N ALA A 383 6.95 12.33 13.09
CA ALA A 383 5.80 12.91 12.41
C ALA A 383 6.09 13.16 10.92
N ASN A 384 7.27 13.70 10.58
CA ASN A 384 7.71 13.92 9.19
C ASN A 384 7.98 12.61 8.42
N LEU A 385 8.24 11.48 9.10
CA LEU A 385 8.30 10.16 8.48
C LEU A 385 6.89 9.62 8.18
N ILE A 386 5.97 9.70 9.15
CA ILE A 386 4.61 9.15 9.05
C ILE A 386 3.77 9.90 8.01
N PHE A 387 3.80 11.23 8.03
CA PHE A 387 3.01 12.10 7.13
C PHE A 387 3.76 12.49 5.85
N ASN A 388 4.73 11.67 5.42
CA ASN A 388 5.52 11.93 4.23
C ASN A 388 4.76 11.57 2.94
N LYS A 389 4.32 12.58 2.20
CA LYS A 389 3.58 12.40 0.94
C LYS A 389 4.39 11.65 -0.14
N ASP A 390 5.69 11.85 -0.20
CA ASP A 390 6.56 11.18 -1.19
C ASP A 390 6.78 9.70 -0.83
N PHE A 391 6.88 9.34 0.46
CA PHE A 391 6.94 7.93 0.89
C PHE A 391 5.59 7.23 0.75
N ILE A 392 4.46 7.90 1.01
CA ILE A 392 3.12 7.36 0.72
C ILE A 392 2.96 7.09 -0.78
N GLN A 393 3.44 7.99 -1.64
CA GLN A 393 3.45 7.77 -3.08
C GLN A 393 4.39 6.63 -3.52
N GLN A 394 5.55 6.46 -2.86
CA GLN A 394 6.47 5.34 -3.10
C GLN A 394 5.90 3.99 -2.62
N SER A 395 5.23 3.94 -1.47
CA SER A 395 4.46 2.77 -1.01
C SER A 395 3.43 2.35 -2.06
N MET A 396 2.60 3.28 -2.54
CA MET A 396 1.61 2.96 -3.58
C MET A 396 2.25 2.46 -4.88
N ALA A 397 3.38 3.05 -5.29
CA ALA A 397 4.07 2.67 -6.53
C ALA A 397 4.74 1.28 -6.44
N GLU A 398 5.38 0.95 -5.31
CA GLU A 398 5.99 -0.38 -5.08
C GLU A 398 4.93 -1.48 -4.90
N LEU A 399 3.77 -1.14 -4.30
CA LEU A 399 2.57 -1.96 -4.28
C LEU A 399 1.84 -2.02 -5.65
N ASN A 400 2.33 -1.34 -6.69
CA ASN A 400 1.71 -1.28 -8.04
C ASN A 400 0.28 -0.69 -8.07
N TYR A 401 -0.15 0.09 -7.08
CA TYR A 401 -1.49 0.68 -7.00
C TYR A 401 -1.66 1.91 -7.91
N ASP A 402 -2.76 2.00 -8.66
CA ASP A 402 -3.05 3.17 -9.50
C ASP A 402 -3.81 4.27 -8.75
N ALA A 403 -3.04 5.02 -7.96
CA ALA A 403 -3.49 6.21 -7.24
C ALA A 403 -4.07 7.33 -8.12
N LYS A 404 -3.89 7.31 -9.45
CA LYS A 404 -4.49 8.31 -10.36
C LYS A 404 -5.96 8.02 -10.63
N LYS A 405 -6.37 6.74 -10.64
CA LYS A 405 -7.77 6.33 -10.76
C LYS A 405 -8.55 6.57 -9.48
N LEU A 406 -7.96 6.07 -8.39
CA LEU A 406 -8.57 6.05 -7.06
C LEU A 406 -7.53 6.59 -6.07
N PRO A 407 -7.48 7.92 -5.86
CA PRO A 407 -6.63 8.52 -4.83
C PRO A 407 -7.01 7.99 -3.44
N LEU A 408 -6.05 7.81 -2.55
CA LEU A 408 -6.27 7.27 -1.19
C LEU A 408 -7.31 8.07 -0.41
N GLY A 409 -7.24 9.41 -0.44
CA GLY A 409 -8.25 10.27 0.18
C GLY A 409 -9.53 10.45 -0.64
N ARG A 410 -9.87 9.46 -1.50
CA ARG A 410 -11.21 9.16 -2.04
C ARG A 410 -11.51 7.64 -2.04
N LEU A 411 -10.66 6.83 -1.42
CA LEU A 411 -10.83 5.39 -1.28
C LEU A 411 -11.79 5.09 -0.13
N ASN A 412 -13.01 4.67 -0.45
CA ASN A 412 -14.01 4.37 0.57
C ASN A 412 -13.82 2.98 1.21
N LYS A 413 -14.42 2.78 2.39
CA LYS A 413 -14.37 1.50 3.11
C LYS A 413 -14.97 0.35 2.29
N ASN A 414 -16.08 0.58 1.58
CA ASN A 414 -16.79 -0.45 0.82
C ASN A 414 -15.95 -0.99 -0.35
N THR A 415 -15.08 -0.20 -0.98
CA THR A 415 -14.14 -0.70 -2.00
C THR A 415 -13.00 -1.52 -1.41
N ILE A 416 -12.54 -1.21 -0.19
CA ILE A 416 -11.61 -2.06 0.56
C ILE A 416 -12.27 -3.39 0.98
N ALA A 417 -13.51 -3.35 1.49
CA ALA A 417 -14.27 -4.55 1.84
C ALA A 417 -14.54 -5.45 0.62
N ARG A 418 -14.97 -4.88 -0.51
CA ARG A 418 -15.11 -5.60 -1.79
C ARG A 418 -13.76 -6.14 -2.28
N GLY A 419 -12.66 -5.41 -2.09
CA GLY A 419 -11.30 -5.89 -2.38
C GLY A 419 -10.96 -7.15 -1.58
N TYR A 420 -11.20 -7.14 -0.26
CA TYR A 420 -11.05 -8.31 0.60
C TYR A 420 -11.94 -9.48 0.16
N ALA A 421 -13.21 -9.24 -0.16
CA ALA A 421 -14.12 -10.30 -0.61
C ALA A 421 -13.65 -10.99 -1.91
N GLN A 422 -13.08 -10.23 -2.87
CA GLN A 422 -12.47 -10.81 -4.07
C GLN A 422 -11.21 -11.63 -3.74
N LEU A 423 -10.37 -11.16 -2.80
CA LEU A 423 -9.23 -11.94 -2.29
C LEU A 423 -9.69 -13.20 -1.53
N LYS A 424 -10.83 -13.17 -0.83
CA LYS A 424 -11.42 -14.32 -0.14
C LYS A 424 -11.87 -15.39 -1.13
N ALA A 425 -12.53 -15.02 -2.23
CA ALA A 425 -12.88 -15.98 -3.29
C ALA A 425 -11.64 -16.63 -3.93
N ILE A 426 -10.53 -15.88 -4.10
CA ILE A 426 -9.24 -16.44 -4.53
C ILE A 426 -8.69 -17.42 -3.47
N GLY A 427 -8.77 -17.05 -2.19
CA GLY A 427 -8.34 -17.88 -1.06
C GLY A 427 -9.10 -19.20 -0.95
N GLU A 428 -10.42 -19.16 -1.08
CA GLU A 428 -11.30 -20.34 -1.12
C GLU A 428 -10.98 -21.26 -2.30
N ALA A 429 -10.70 -20.70 -3.48
CA ALA A 429 -10.26 -21.48 -4.64
C ALA A 429 -8.91 -22.20 -4.41
N LEU A 430 -7.95 -21.56 -3.70
CA LEU A 430 -6.69 -22.20 -3.29
C LEU A 430 -6.95 -23.33 -2.28
N ASN A 431 -7.75 -23.09 -1.24
CA ASN A 431 -8.05 -24.06 -0.19
C ASN A 431 -8.79 -25.30 -0.75
N ALA A 432 -9.64 -25.11 -1.76
CA ALA A 432 -10.30 -26.19 -2.50
C ALA A 432 -9.36 -27.02 -3.40
N GLY A 433 -8.05 -26.73 -3.42
CA GLY A 433 -7.08 -27.43 -4.26
C GLY A 433 -7.23 -27.18 -5.76
N THR A 434 -7.87 -26.06 -6.14
CA THR A 434 -8.16 -25.75 -7.55
C THR A 434 -6.87 -25.65 -8.35
N SER A 435 -6.73 -26.45 -9.41
CA SER A 435 -5.63 -26.35 -10.37
C SER A 435 -6.02 -25.62 -11.67
N ASN A 436 -7.30 -25.27 -11.82
CA ASN A 436 -7.82 -24.61 -13.02
C ASN A 436 -7.41 -23.13 -13.08
N ARG A 437 -6.37 -22.85 -13.87
CA ARG A 437 -5.87 -21.49 -14.16
C ARG A 437 -6.97 -20.51 -14.59
N SER A 438 -8.01 -20.96 -15.29
CA SER A 438 -9.11 -20.10 -15.75
C SER A 438 -9.89 -19.48 -14.59
N ILE A 439 -10.08 -20.24 -13.49
CA ILE A 439 -10.78 -19.77 -12.28
C ILE A 439 -9.95 -18.67 -11.60
N PHE A 440 -8.66 -18.92 -11.35
CA PHE A 440 -7.78 -17.88 -10.81
C PHE A 440 -7.67 -16.66 -11.72
N GLU A 441 -7.67 -16.83 -13.05
CA GLU A 441 -7.67 -15.69 -13.97
C GLU A 441 -8.95 -14.87 -13.85
N GLN A 442 -10.12 -15.50 -13.77
CA GLN A 442 -11.41 -14.81 -13.58
C GLN A 442 -11.47 -14.08 -12.24
N LEU A 443 -11.10 -14.72 -11.13
CA LEU A 443 -11.11 -14.11 -9.80
C LEU A 443 -10.08 -12.98 -9.68
N THR A 444 -8.88 -13.16 -10.24
CA THR A 444 -7.86 -12.09 -10.30
C THR A 444 -8.32 -10.92 -11.18
N ASN A 445 -9.02 -11.18 -12.29
CA ASN A 445 -9.60 -10.12 -13.13
C ASN A 445 -10.62 -9.29 -12.35
N SER A 446 -11.49 -9.91 -11.54
CA SER A 446 -12.42 -9.19 -10.66
C SER A 446 -11.68 -8.37 -9.60
N TYR A 447 -10.73 -8.97 -8.88
CA TYR A 447 -9.92 -8.26 -7.88
C TYR A 447 -9.18 -7.04 -8.46
N TYR A 448 -8.43 -7.19 -9.56
CA TYR A 448 -7.75 -6.06 -10.23
C TYR A 448 -8.70 -5.10 -10.99
N SER A 449 -10.00 -5.41 -11.07
CA SER A 449 -11.03 -4.46 -11.51
C SER A 449 -11.59 -3.65 -10.34
N THR A 450 -11.68 -4.24 -9.14
CA THR A 450 -12.08 -3.55 -7.90
C THR A 450 -10.95 -2.71 -7.29
N ILE A 451 -9.75 -3.28 -7.13
CA ILE A 451 -8.55 -2.60 -6.60
C ILE A 451 -7.64 -2.24 -7.79
N PRO A 452 -7.53 -0.96 -8.20
CA PRO A 452 -6.87 -0.61 -9.45
C PRO A 452 -5.35 -0.73 -9.37
N HIS A 453 -4.76 -1.48 -10.30
CA HIS A 453 -3.32 -1.74 -10.35
C HIS A 453 -2.68 -1.26 -11.66
N SER A 454 -1.45 -0.76 -11.60
CA SER A 454 -0.66 -0.21 -12.71
C SER A 454 0.52 -1.11 -13.11
N PHE A 455 0.24 -2.16 -13.89
CA PHE A 455 1.25 -3.08 -14.44
C PHE A 455 2.04 -2.54 -15.65
N GLY A 456 2.00 -1.23 -15.92
CA GLY A 456 2.58 -0.64 -17.14
C GLY A 456 2.08 -1.36 -18.40
N ARG A 457 2.99 -1.85 -19.25
CA ARG A 457 2.67 -2.63 -20.46
C ARG A 457 2.70 -4.15 -20.26
N ASP A 458 3.17 -4.60 -19.11
CA ASP A 458 3.22 -6.03 -18.76
C ASP A 458 1.82 -6.58 -18.48
N ARG A 459 1.71 -7.91 -18.53
CA ARG A 459 0.46 -8.63 -18.25
C ARG A 459 0.25 -8.73 -16.73
N PRO A 460 -0.94 -8.42 -16.19
CA PRO A 460 -1.20 -8.58 -14.76
C PRO A 460 -0.95 -10.02 -14.29
N THR A 461 -0.40 -10.16 -13.08
CA THR A 461 -0.02 -11.45 -12.50
C THR A 461 -1.25 -12.20 -12.00
N ILE A 462 -1.45 -13.45 -12.41
CA ILE A 462 -2.54 -14.27 -11.84
C ILE A 462 -2.21 -14.62 -10.38
N ILE A 463 -3.12 -14.34 -9.46
CA ILE A 463 -2.98 -14.70 -8.04
C ILE A 463 -3.40 -16.16 -7.89
N ASN A 464 -2.41 -17.05 -7.75
CA ASN A 464 -2.61 -18.51 -7.72
C ASN A 464 -1.71 -19.24 -6.69
N SER A 465 -1.32 -18.55 -5.62
CA SER A 465 -0.62 -19.15 -4.47
C SER A 465 -0.75 -18.25 -3.25
N ASP A 466 -0.68 -18.81 -2.04
CA ASP A 466 -0.85 -18.07 -0.78
C ASP A 466 0.18 -16.94 -0.61
N ARG A 467 1.38 -17.09 -1.19
CA ARG A 467 2.41 -16.03 -1.22
C ARG A 467 1.97 -14.82 -2.05
N LEU A 468 1.29 -15.02 -3.19
CA LEU A 468 0.77 -13.92 -3.99
C LEU A 468 -0.47 -13.33 -3.31
N LEU A 469 -1.37 -14.19 -2.80
CA LEU A 469 -2.55 -13.76 -2.04
C LEU A 469 -2.15 -12.87 -0.84
N LYS A 470 -1.13 -13.25 -0.08
CA LYS A 470 -0.66 -12.47 1.08
C LYS A 470 -0.06 -11.11 0.71
N ALA A 471 0.64 -11.00 -0.41
CA ALA A 471 1.14 -9.70 -0.88
C ALA A 471 -0.02 -8.73 -1.19
N GLU A 472 -1.10 -9.25 -1.75
CA GLU A 472 -2.30 -8.48 -2.10
C GLU A 472 -3.16 -8.16 -0.86
N ILE A 473 -3.20 -9.05 0.14
CA ILE A 473 -3.75 -8.75 1.48
C ILE A 473 -3.00 -7.57 2.11
N ASP A 474 -1.67 -7.62 2.12
CA ASP A 474 -0.82 -6.61 2.77
C ASP A 474 -0.88 -5.25 2.05
N LEU A 475 -1.13 -5.27 0.74
CA LEU A 475 -1.50 -4.10 -0.05
C LEU A 475 -2.82 -3.49 0.43
N VAL A 476 -3.90 -4.28 0.47
CA VAL A 476 -5.25 -3.79 0.86
C VAL A 476 -5.27 -3.29 2.31
N GLN A 477 -4.51 -3.91 3.22
CA GLN A 477 -4.27 -3.39 4.57
C GLN A 477 -3.58 -2.02 4.52
N SER A 478 -2.45 -1.91 3.82
CA SER A 478 -1.65 -0.68 3.75
C SER A 478 -2.41 0.48 3.10
N LEU A 479 -3.27 0.22 2.10
CA LEU A 479 -4.16 1.24 1.54
C LEU A 479 -5.09 1.83 2.61
N GLY A 480 -5.61 1.00 3.51
CA GLY A 480 -6.48 1.43 4.61
C GLY A 480 -5.77 2.34 5.62
N ASP A 481 -4.52 2.06 5.98
CA ASP A 481 -3.72 2.94 6.85
C ASP A 481 -3.31 4.25 6.13
N MET A 482 -2.91 4.18 4.86
CA MET A 482 -2.50 5.36 4.10
C MET A 482 -3.67 6.28 3.74
N ALA A 483 -4.91 5.76 3.62
CA ALA A 483 -6.11 6.57 3.50
C ALA A 483 -6.41 7.38 4.78
N ILE A 484 -6.16 6.81 5.96
CA ILE A 484 -6.23 7.52 7.25
C ILE A 484 -5.16 8.62 7.28
N ALA A 485 -3.93 8.32 6.84
CA ALA A 485 -2.88 9.32 6.71
C ALA A 485 -3.26 10.48 5.77
N GLU A 486 -3.89 10.21 4.61
CA GLU A 486 -4.32 11.29 3.70
C GLU A 486 -5.47 12.13 4.29
N LYS A 487 -6.41 11.53 5.04
CA LYS A 487 -7.43 12.30 5.76
C LYS A 487 -6.79 13.23 6.80
N ILE A 488 -5.95 12.69 7.69
CA ILE A 488 -5.23 13.50 8.70
C ILE A 488 -4.38 14.59 8.05
N MET A 489 -3.76 14.35 6.89
CA MET A 489 -3.00 15.38 6.18
C MET A 489 -3.84 16.49 5.53
N LYS A 490 -5.16 16.30 5.34
CA LYS A 490 -6.09 17.30 4.79
C LYS A 490 -6.75 18.13 5.89
N ASP A 491 -7.23 17.47 6.94
CA ASP A 491 -8.03 18.07 8.03
C ASP A 491 -7.24 19.05 8.94
N VAL A 492 -6.02 19.41 8.53
CA VAL A 492 -5.08 20.27 9.25
C VAL A 492 -4.64 21.50 8.46
N GLU A 493 -5.03 21.64 7.18
CA GLU A 493 -4.75 22.85 6.43
C GLU A 493 -5.57 23.99 7.05
N TYR A 494 -4.89 25.03 7.56
CA TYR A 494 -5.48 26.18 8.29
C TYR A 494 -6.09 25.87 9.67
N ALA A 495 -5.68 24.80 10.35
CA ALA A 495 -6.13 24.53 11.72
C ALA A 495 -5.76 25.64 12.73
N GLU A 496 -6.70 25.96 13.61
CA GLU A 496 -6.59 26.96 14.69
C GLU A 496 -6.70 26.30 16.07
N ASP A 497 -6.22 26.98 17.12
CA ASP A 497 -6.41 26.61 18.52
C ASP A 497 -7.71 27.19 19.11
N GLU A 498 -8.01 26.86 20.37
CA GLU A 498 -9.20 27.34 21.09
C GLU A 498 -9.29 28.87 21.21
N GLN A 499 -8.19 29.58 20.98
CA GLN A 499 -8.10 31.04 21.02
C GLN A 499 -8.08 31.66 19.61
N GLY A 500 -8.17 30.85 18.55
CA GLY A 500 -8.17 31.29 17.15
C GLY A 500 -6.77 31.54 16.57
N ASN A 501 -5.69 31.17 17.25
CA ASN A 501 -4.34 31.27 16.69
C ASN A 501 -4.08 30.07 15.77
N ARG A 502 -3.37 30.29 14.66
CA ARG A 502 -3.01 29.20 13.74
C ARG A 502 -2.01 28.23 14.38
N ILE A 503 -2.28 26.93 14.24
CA ILE A 503 -1.40 25.85 14.69
C ILE A 503 -0.41 25.48 13.57
N HIS A 504 0.82 25.09 13.92
CA HIS A 504 1.76 24.53 12.95
C HIS A 504 1.22 23.16 12.41
N PRO A 505 1.14 22.92 11.09
CA PRO A 505 0.40 21.77 10.57
C PRO A 505 0.87 20.40 11.08
N LEU A 506 2.18 20.21 11.30
CA LEU A 506 2.73 18.95 11.83
C LEU A 506 2.24 18.66 13.26
N ASP A 507 2.05 19.70 14.06
CA ASP A 507 1.62 19.60 15.46
C ASP A 507 0.17 19.14 15.54
N LYS A 508 -0.69 19.68 14.67
CA LYS A 508 -2.08 19.23 14.53
C LYS A 508 -2.15 17.81 13.94
N GLN A 509 -1.34 17.48 12.92
CA GLN A 509 -1.27 16.12 12.35
C GLN A 509 -0.88 15.08 13.41
N PHE A 510 0.10 15.41 14.24
CA PHE A 510 0.56 14.55 15.33
C PHE A 510 -0.48 14.44 16.45
N ALA A 511 -1.13 15.54 16.84
CA ALA A 511 -2.23 15.52 17.82
C ALA A 511 -3.43 14.67 17.35
N SER A 512 -3.72 14.65 16.04
CA SER A 512 -4.73 13.77 15.44
C SER A 512 -4.41 12.27 15.51
N LEU A 513 -3.24 11.86 16.01
CA LEU A 513 -2.95 10.47 16.36
C LEU A 513 -3.55 10.04 17.71
N GLY A 514 -4.08 10.96 18.52
CA GLY A 514 -4.84 10.61 19.75
C GLY A 514 -4.03 9.97 20.88
N LEU A 515 -2.70 10.13 20.87
CA LEU A 515 -1.80 9.55 21.86
C LEU A 515 -1.89 10.32 23.20
N LEU A 516 -1.89 9.59 24.32
CA LEU A 516 -1.80 10.16 25.68
C LEU A 516 -0.35 10.45 26.09
N GLU A 517 0.59 9.64 25.62
CA GLU A 517 2.02 9.81 25.84
C GLU A 517 2.78 9.65 24.51
N THR A 518 3.85 10.43 24.31
CA THR A 518 4.84 10.19 23.25
C THR A 518 6.22 10.71 23.66
N THR A 519 6.64 10.32 24.86
CA THR A 519 7.88 10.77 25.54
C THR A 519 9.12 10.17 24.86
N PRO A 520 10.02 10.97 24.25
CA PRO A 520 11.31 10.46 23.80
C PRO A 520 12.16 10.04 25.01
N LEU A 521 12.84 8.90 24.90
CA LEU A 521 13.74 8.39 25.94
C LEU A 521 15.19 8.82 25.68
N GLU A 522 15.85 9.34 26.71
CA GLU A 522 17.25 9.76 26.65
C GLU A 522 18.22 8.55 26.67
N GLU A 523 19.30 8.63 25.87
CA GLU A 523 20.16 7.47 25.56
C GLU A 523 20.94 6.89 26.76
N ASP A 524 21.15 7.69 27.80
CA ASP A 524 21.88 7.32 29.02
C ASP A 524 21.00 6.63 30.08
N THR A 525 19.68 6.58 29.89
CA THR A 525 18.74 5.95 30.82
C THR A 525 18.81 4.42 30.83
N LYS A 526 18.50 3.80 31.98
CA LYS A 526 18.33 2.33 32.10
C LYS A 526 17.29 1.83 31.10
N GLU A 527 16.15 2.51 31.02
CA GLU A 527 15.02 2.17 30.14
C GLU A 527 15.46 2.09 28.66
N TYR A 528 16.08 3.15 28.12
CA TYR A 528 16.57 3.16 26.74
C TYR A 528 17.60 2.04 26.49
N GLN A 529 18.53 1.81 27.41
CA GLN A 529 19.61 0.84 27.23
C GLN A 529 19.10 -0.61 27.18
N TYR A 530 18.17 -1.00 28.07
CA TYR A 530 17.56 -2.33 28.02
C TYR A 530 16.71 -2.53 26.75
N LEU A 531 15.98 -1.51 26.31
CA LEU A 531 15.13 -1.56 25.12
C LEU A 531 15.95 -1.63 23.82
N ARG A 532 17.01 -0.81 23.72
CA ARG A 532 18.02 -0.85 22.64
C ARG A 532 18.73 -2.20 22.59
N ASP A 533 19.10 -2.76 23.73
CA ASP A 533 19.77 -4.05 23.77
C ASP A 533 18.81 -5.21 23.47
N TYR A 534 17.54 -5.17 23.90
CA TYR A 534 16.54 -6.14 23.46
C TYR A 534 16.46 -6.17 21.92
N PHE A 535 16.43 -5.00 21.26
CA PHE A 535 16.45 -4.91 19.81
C PHE A 535 17.67 -5.58 19.18
N HIS A 536 18.89 -5.25 19.63
CA HIS A 536 20.12 -5.77 19.02
C HIS A 536 20.46 -7.22 19.41
N LYS A 537 20.09 -7.67 20.62
CA LYS A 537 20.44 -9.01 21.14
C LYS A 537 19.48 -10.09 20.65
N THR A 538 18.27 -9.71 20.23
CA THR A 538 17.31 -10.61 19.55
C THR A 538 17.38 -10.53 18.02
N HIS A 539 18.54 -10.14 17.47
CA HIS A 539 18.83 -10.24 16.04
C HIS A 539 18.81 -11.70 15.58
N GLY A 540 17.96 -12.03 14.61
CA GLY A 540 17.80 -13.37 14.07
C GLY A 540 19.01 -13.77 13.23
N GLN A 541 19.64 -14.90 13.56
CA GLN A 541 20.87 -15.36 12.90
C GLN A 541 20.75 -15.55 11.37
N THR A 542 19.55 -15.87 10.84
CA THR A 542 19.30 -15.97 9.38
C THR A 542 19.09 -14.59 8.73
N HIS A 543 18.83 -13.54 9.53
CA HIS A 543 18.60 -12.17 9.09
C HIS A 543 19.90 -11.34 9.08
N TYR A 544 21.04 -11.97 8.79
CA TYR A 544 22.37 -11.33 8.68
C TYR A 544 22.46 -10.23 7.60
N HIS A 545 21.48 -10.18 6.70
CA HIS A 545 21.35 -9.18 5.64
C HIS A 545 20.61 -7.91 6.12
N ILE A 546 19.80 -8.01 7.18
CA ILE A 546 19.26 -6.84 7.86
C ILE A 546 20.38 -6.27 8.73
N ARG A 547 20.71 -5.01 8.55
CA ARG A 547 21.55 -4.24 9.49
C ARG A 547 20.73 -3.05 9.92
N ALA A 548 20.72 -2.79 11.22
CA ALA A 548 19.85 -1.76 11.76
C ALA A 548 20.49 -1.09 12.97
N LYS A 549 20.25 0.21 13.12
CA LYS A 549 20.64 1.02 14.29
C LYS A 549 19.38 1.66 14.88
N VAL A 550 19.16 1.49 16.19
CA VAL A 550 18.17 2.30 16.90
C VAL A 550 18.65 3.76 16.90
N VAL A 551 17.77 4.69 16.55
CA VAL A 551 18.05 6.13 16.53
C VAL A 551 17.32 6.84 17.66
N HIS A 552 16.01 6.59 17.81
CA HIS A 552 15.22 7.08 18.95
C HIS A 552 14.27 5.98 19.44
N ILE A 553 13.93 6.01 20.72
CA ILE A 553 12.85 5.23 21.33
C ILE A 553 11.92 6.21 22.02
N PHE A 554 10.61 6.04 21.86
CA PHE A 554 9.59 6.82 22.54
C PHE A 554 8.75 5.88 23.39
N ARG A 555 8.46 6.24 24.65
CA ARG A 555 7.36 5.65 25.39
C ARG A 555 6.06 6.21 24.82
N ILE A 556 5.12 5.33 24.52
CA ILE A 556 3.83 5.71 23.93
C ILE A 556 2.69 5.10 24.74
N GLU A 557 1.59 5.85 24.86
CA GLU A 557 0.35 5.33 25.43
C GLU A 557 -0.84 5.85 24.62
N ARG A 558 -1.86 5.00 24.49
CA ARG A 558 -3.12 5.31 23.84
C ARG A 558 -4.30 5.24 24.80
N LYS A 559 -5.25 6.14 24.60
CA LYS A 559 -6.46 6.24 25.41
C LYS A 559 -7.31 4.97 25.32
N ASP A 560 -7.68 4.57 24.10
CA ASP A 560 -8.58 3.44 23.88
C ASP A 560 -7.99 2.13 24.43
N GLU A 561 -6.67 1.96 24.29
CA GLU A 561 -5.93 0.82 24.82
C GLU A 561 -5.87 0.85 26.35
N ARG A 562 -5.53 1.99 26.98
CA ARG A 562 -5.61 2.16 28.44
C ARG A 562 -7.02 1.83 28.97
N ASP A 563 -8.04 2.37 28.32
CA ASP A 563 -9.43 2.26 28.74
C ASP A 563 -10.04 0.88 28.46
N THR A 564 -9.48 0.07 27.56
CA THR A 564 -10.04 -1.24 27.16
C THR A 564 -9.24 -2.42 27.71
N TYR A 565 -7.90 -2.34 27.73
CA TYR A 565 -7.01 -3.35 28.32
C TYR A 565 -7.29 -3.59 29.81
N ALA A 566 -7.82 -2.57 30.50
CA ALA A 566 -8.26 -2.64 31.90
C ALA A 566 -9.68 -3.23 32.13
N LYS A 567 -10.38 -3.69 31.08
CA LYS A 567 -11.78 -4.17 31.17
C LYS A 567 -11.97 -5.67 30.93
N GLU A 568 -11.04 -6.35 30.26
CA GLU A 568 -11.12 -7.81 30.13
C GLU A 568 -10.75 -8.46 31.47
N SER A 569 -11.63 -9.30 32.02
CA SER A 569 -11.32 -10.19 33.14
C SER A 569 -10.65 -11.45 32.60
N TYR A 570 -9.54 -11.84 33.24
CA TYR A 570 -8.76 -13.01 32.87
C TYR A 570 -8.84 -14.14 33.92
N ASP A 571 -9.82 -14.07 34.83
CA ASP A 571 -10.04 -15.01 35.95
C ASP A 571 -10.26 -16.47 35.49
N ASN A 572 -10.55 -16.67 34.20
CA ASN A 572 -10.71 -17.97 33.55
C ASN A 572 -9.37 -18.66 33.18
N TYR A 573 -8.23 -17.99 33.34
CA TYR A 573 -6.89 -18.48 32.97
C TYR A 573 -5.99 -18.61 34.20
N LYS A 574 -4.97 -19.47 34.14
CA LYS A 574 -4.06 -19.67 35.30
C LYS A 574 -3.21 -18.44 35.62
N SER A 575 -2.87 -17.66 34.59
CA SER A 575 -2.18 -16.39 34.67
C SER A 575 -2.32 -15.62 33.35
N ASP A 576 -2.03 -14.33 33.40
CA ASP A 576 -2.06 -13.42 32.26
C ASP A 576 -1.01 -13.73 31.17
N ASN A 577 0.12 -14.34 31.55
CA ASN A 577 1.28 -14.64 30.68
C ASN A 577 1.69 -13.43 29.81
N ARG A 578 1.75 -12.23 30.40
CA ARG A 578 1.99 -10.98 29.68
C ARG A 578 3.40 -10.93 29.11
N ARG A 579 3.55 -10.53 27.85
CA ARG A 579 4.88 -10.43 27.18
C ARG A 579 5.05 -9.12 26.44
N LEU A 580 6.27 -8.59 26.47
CA LEU A 580 6.67 -7.42 25.67
C LEU A 580 7.28 -7.92 24.36
N LEU A 581 6.59 -7.70 23.24
CA LEU A 581 6.88 -8.34 21.94
C LEU A 581 6.91 -7.35 20.78
N TRP A 582 7.68 -7.67 19.74
CA TRP A 582 7.89 -6.84 18.56
C TRP A 582 6.77 -6.93 17.54
N HIS A 583 6.25 -5.78 17.13
CA HIS A 583 5.52 -5.61 15.87
C HIS A 583 6.29 -4.67 14.92
N GLY A 584 6.09 -4.83 13.62
CA GLY A 584 6.76 -4.01 12.60
C GLY A 584 5.88 -3.93 11.35
N SER A 585 5.88 -2.77 10.71
CA SER A 585 5.02 -2.46 9.57
C SER A 585 5.65 -1.32 8.76
N ARG A 586 5.15 -1.07 7.55
CA ARG A 586 5.62 0.05 6.71
C ARG A 586 5.43 1.37 7.44
N ALA A 587 6.40 2.28 7.36
CA ALA A 587 6.33 3.58 8.03
C ALA A 587 5.07 4.38 7.66
N THR A 588 4.59 4.24 6.42
CA THR A 588 3.35 4.84 5.90
C THR A 588 2.08 4.34 6.58
N ASN A 589 2.13 3.21 7.28
CA ASN A 589 0.98 2.60 7.93
C ASN A 589 0.83 3.07 9.39
N PHE A 590 1.85 3.73 9.95
CA PHE A 590 1.86 4.12 11.36
C PHE A 590 0.85 5.21 11.72
N ALA A 591 0.33 5.98 10.76
CA ALA A 591 -0.78 6.89 11.01
C ALA A 591 -2.03 6.12 11.50
N GLY A 592 -2.44 5.08 10.76
CA GLY A 592 -3.57 4.23 11.13
C GLY A 592 -3.31 3.36 12.38
N ILE A 593 -2.09 2.84 12.52
CA ILE A 593 -1.73 2.03 13.70
C ILE A 593 -1.73 2.86 14.99
N LEU A 594 -1.18 4.08 14.95
CA LEU A 594 -1.14 4.96 16.13
C LEU A 594 -2.50 5.60 16.43
N SER A 595 -3.34 5.88 15.42
CA SER A 595 -4.64 6.53 15.66
C SER A 595 -5.82 5.56 15.85
N GLN A 596 -5.73 4.30 15.44
CA GLN A 596 -6.82 3.30 15.54
C GLN A 596 -6.37 2.01 16.23
N GLY A 597 -5.22 1.47 15.85
CA GLY A 597 -4.57 0.35 16.56
C GLY A 597 -3.93 -0.69 15.65
N LEU A 598 -3.36 -1.72 16.28
CA LEU A 598 -3.15 -2.98 15.61
C LEU A 598 -4.53 -3.63 15.40
N ARG A 599 -4.94 -3.72 14.13
CA ARG A 599 -6.28 -4.17 13.73
C ARG A 599 -6.21 -5.62 13.24
N ILE A 600 -7.19 -6.42 13.63
CA ILE A 600 -7.38 -7.78 13.07
C ILE A 600 -8.01 -7.65 11.68
N ALA A 601 -7.64 -8.53 10.76
CA ALA A 601 -8.21 -8.56 9.41
C ALA A 601 -9.74 -8.78 9.44
N PRO A 602 -10.53 -8.04 8.66
CA PRO A 602 -11.98 -8.04 8.80
C PRO A 602 -12.62 -9.33 8.25
N PRO A 603 -13.90 -9.63 8.53
CA PRO A 603 -14.56 -10.90 8.18
C PRO A 603 -14.50 -11.24 6.68
N GLU A 604 -14.50 -10.23 5.81
CA GLU A 604 -14.50 -10.35 4.35
C GLU A 604 -13.14 -10.80 3.80
N ALA A 605 -12.05 -10.66 4.57
CA ALA A 605 -10.72 -11.07 4.14
C ALA A 605 -10.61 -12.61 4.01
N PRO A 606 -9.72 -13.14 3.15
CA PRO A 606 -9.32 -14.54 3.20
C PRO A 606 -8.73 -14.90 4.59
N VAL A 607 -8.79 -16.18 4.94
CA VAL A 607 -8.12 -16.72 6.14
C VAL A 607 -6.73 -17.29 5.78
N ASN A 608 -6.59 -17.88 4.59
CA ASN A 608 -5.28 -18.27 4.07
C ASN A 608 -4.45 -17.05 3.63
N GLY A 609 -3.13 -17.19 3.73
CA GLY A 609 -2.17 -16.08 3.75
C GLY A 609 -1.75 -15.65 5.17
N TYR A 610 -2.58 -15.90 6.19
CA TYR A 610 -2.20 -15.79 7.60
C TYR A 610 -1.81 -17.18 8.13
N MET A 611 -0.67 -17.34 8.82
CA MET A 611 -0.16 -18.68 9.16
C MET A 611 -0.93 -19.40 10.28
N PHE A 612 -1.62 -18.62 11.12
CA PHE A 612 -2.33 -19.03 12.33
C PHE A 612 -3.70 -18.35 12.44
N GLY A 613 -4.42 -18.25 11.31
CA GLY A 613 -5.69 -17.54 11.20
C GLY A 613 -5.58 -16.01 11.33
N LYS A 614 -6.73 -15.33 11.34
CA LYS A 614 -6.81 -13.86 11.43
C LYS A 614 -6.57 -13.41 12.86
N GLY A 615 -5.47 -12.68 13.10
CA GLY A 615 -5.10 -12.12 14.39
C GLY A 615 -3.97 -11.09 14.25
N VAL A 616 -3.53 -10.51 15.37
CA VAL A 616 -2.36 -9.62 15.39
C VAL A 616 -1.11 -10.46 15.66
N TYR A 617 -0.12 -10.35 14.77
CA TYR A 617 1.11 -11.14 14.81
C TYR A 617 2.24 -10.34 15.49
N LEU A 618 2.85 -10.97 16.50
CA LEU A 618 3.94 -10.43 17.32
C LEU A 618 5.11 -11.44 17.39
N ALA A 619 6.33 -10.96 17.62
CA ALA A 619 7.53 -11.80 17.70
C ALA A 619 8.46 -11.43 18.87
N ASP A 620 9.22 -12.40 19.38
CA ASP A 620 10.28 -12.18 20.36
C ASP A 620 11.66 -11.87 19.72
N ILE A 621 11.76 -12.01 18.40
CA ILE A 621 12.94 -11.74 17.57
C ILE A 621 12.75 -10.43 16.79
N SER A 622 13.46 -9.36 17.18
CA SER A 622 13.33 -8.00 16.61
C SER A 622 13.32 -7.99 15.08
N THR A 623 14.35 -8.58 14.48
CA THR A 623 14.54 -8.65 13.01
C THR A 623 13.43 -9.39 12.27
N LYS A 624 12.64 -10.24 12.93
CA LYS A 624 11.50 -10.90 12.29
C LYS A 624 10.44 -9.86 11.96
N SER A 625 10.06 -9.06 12.94
CA SER A 625 9.13 -7.94 12.78
C SER A 625 9.74 -6.81 11.94
N ALA A 626 11.06 -6.59 12.04
CA ALA A 626 11.76 -5.59 11.21
C ALA A 626 11.68 -5.86 9.70
N GLY A 627 11.55 -7.13 9.29
CA GLY A 627 11.37 -7.51 7.88
C GLY A 627 10.11 -6.92 7.23
N TYR A 628 9.10 -6.57 8.03
CA TYR A 628 7.84 -5.96 7.59
C TYR A 628 7.91 -4.44 7.46
N CYS A 629 9.02 -3.80 7.83
CA CYS A 629 9.18 -2.34 7.78
C CYS A 629 9.38 -1.76 6.37
N VAL A 630 9.88 -2.59 5.43
CA VAL A 630 10.20 -2.21 4.04
C VAL A 630 10.95 -0.86 3.91
N PRO A 631 12.05 -0.64 4.67
CA PRO A 631 12.65 0.69 4.86
C PRO A 631 13.24 1.33 3.58
N SER A 632 13.43 0.55 2.51
CA SER A 632 13.98 1.03 1.23
C SER A 632 13.09 2.03 0.48
N ILE A 633 11.80 2.12 0.82
CA ILE A 633 10.86 3.11 0.26
C ILE A 633 10.60 4.32 1.18
N SER A 634 11.23 4.34 2.36
CA SER A 634 11.08 5.38 3.39
C SER A 634 12.45 5.95 3.80
N GLY A 635 13.35 6.09 2.82
CA GLY A 635 14.65 6.72 3.00
C GLY A 635 15.59 5.96 3.93
N HIS A 636 15.50 4.62 3.96
CA HIS A 636 16.18 3.72 4.90
C HIS A 636 15.72 3.81 6.36
N MET A 637 14.76 4.68 6.68
CA MET A 637 14.19 4.80 8.02
C MET A 637 12.92 3.96 8.16
N GLY A 638 12.75 3.29 9.29
CA GLY A 638 11.57 2.49 9.62
C GLY A 638 11.09 2.70 11.05
N LEU A 639 9.86 2.23 11.30
CA LEU A 639 9.21 2.28 12.62
C LEU A 639 8.86 0.86 13.08
N MET A 640 9.08 0.60 14.37
CA MET A 640 8.74 -0.67 15.02
C MET A 640 8.10 -0.41 16.37
N LEU A 641 7.29 -1.36 16.84
CA LEU A 641 6.59 -1.28 18.12
C LEU A 641 7.09 -2.37 19.07
N LEU A 642 7.12 -2.05 20.37
CA LEU A 642 6.96 -3.04 21.42
C LEU A 642 5.56 -2.95 22.00
N CYS A 643 4.88 -4.09 21.99
CA CYS A 643 3.53 -4.28 22.45
C CYS A 643 3.55 -5.14 23.71
N GLU A 644 2.86 -4.71 24.76
CA GLU A 644 2.45 -5.56 25.87
C GLU A 644 1.28 -6.41 25.37
N ALA A 645 1.48 -7.73 25.32
CA ALA A 645 0.52 -8.71 24.85
C ALA A 645 0.09 -9.62 26.00
N GLN A 646 -1.22 -9.65 26.25
CA GLN A 646 -1.91 -10.61 27.11
C GLN A 646 -2.08 -11.93 26.34
N LEU A 647 -1.43 -13.00 26.78
CA LEU A 647 -1.41 -14.27 26.05
C LEU A 647 -2.15 -15.41 26.75
N GLY A 648 -2.34 -15.31 28.06
CA GLY A 648 -2.95 -16.35 28.89
C GLY A 648 -2.06 -17.59 29.09
N ASP A 649 -2.37 -18.38 30.12
CA ASP A 649 -1.80 -19.72 30.34
C ASP A 649 -2.94 -20.75 30.47
N PRO A 650 -3.03 -21.75 29.57
CA PRO A 650 -2.12 -22.04 28.46
C PRO A 650 -2.32 -21.14 27.21
N MET A 651 -1.30 -21.12 26.34
CA MET A 651 -1.41 -20.68 24.94
C MET A 651 -1.63 -21.92 24.04
N TYR A 652 -2.24 -21.75 22.87
CA TYR A 652 -2.39 -22.83 21.89
C TYR A 652 -1.08 -23.04 21.12
N GLU A 653 -0.29 -24.05 21.50
CA GLU A 653 1.05 -24.27 20.93
C GLU A 653 1.03 -25.04 19.60
N LEU A 654 1.64 -24.49 18.56
CA LEU A 654 1.68 -25.08 17.21
C LEU A 654 3.09 -25.16 16.63
N THR A 655 3.45 -26.29 16.04
CA THR A 655 4.74 -26.50 15.34
C THR A 655 4.66 -26.23 13.83
N ASN A 656 3.46 -26.21 13.27
CA ASN A 656 3.13 -26.07 11.84
C ASN A 656 1.97 -25.08 11.69
N SER A 657 1.80 -24.52 10.50
CA SER A 657 0.70 -23.59 10.18
C SER A 657 -0.68 -24.25 10.34
N ASP A 658 -1.64 -23.50 10.90
CA ASP A 658 -3.05 -23.87 10.97
C ASP A 658 -3.91 -22.65 10.66
N TYR A 659 -4.64 -22.69 9.54
CA TYR A 659 -5.51 -21.59 9.14
C TYR A 659 -6.71 -21.40 10.08
N HIS A 660 -7.07 -22.41 10.87
CA HIS A 660 -8.17 -22.36 11.84
C HIS A 660 -7.68 -22.24 13.30
N ALA A 661 -6.45 -21.76 13.50
CA ALA A 661 -5.87 -21.66 14.85
C ALA A 661 -6.63 -20.71 15.78
N ALA A 662 -7.42 -19.76 15.28
CA ALA A 662 -8.27 -18.90 16.10
C ALA A 662 -9.42 -19.69 16.73
N GLU A 663 -10.15 -20.45 15.91
CA GLU A 663 -11.24 -21.32 16.32
C GLU A 663 -10.74 -22.48 17.17
N ASN A 664 -9.62 -23.09 16.78
CA ASN A 664 -9.00 -24.21 17.49
C ASN A 664 -8.40 -23.79 18.84
N SER A 665 -7.77 -22.61 18.93
CA SER A 665 -7.33 -22.01 20.21
C SER A 665 -8.50 -21.81 21.15
N LYS A 666 -9.59 -21.21 20.67
CA LYS A 666 -10.81 -21.00 21.48
C LYS A 666 -11.43 -22.31 21.95
N ALA A 667 -11.51 -23.32 21.07
CA ALA A 667 -12.00 -24.66 21.42
C ALA A 667 -11.09 -25.39 22.43
N ALA A 668 -9.78 -25.10 22.43
CA ALA A 668 -8.81 -25.59 23.41
C ALA A 668 -8.75 -24.76 24.71
N GLY A 669 -9.65 -23.79 24.90
CA GLY A 669 -9.68 -22.92 26.08
C GLY A 669 -8.50 -21.93 26.17
N CYS A 670 -7.87 -21.62 25.04
CA CYS A 670 -6.70 -20.74 24.93
C CYS A 670 -7.09 -19.41 24.27
N MET A 671 -6.62 -18.27 24.80
CA MET A 671 -6.90 -16.94 24.23
C MET A 671 -5.95 -16.52 23.10
N SER A 672 -4.84 -17.22 22.92
CA SER A 672 -3.79 -16.87 21.95
C SER A 672 -3.07 -18.11 21.43
N THR A 673 -2.47 -18.00 20.24
CA THR A 673 -1.67 -19.05 19.62
C THR A 673 -0.18 -18.74 19.74
N PHE A 674 0.61 -19.78 20.05
CA PHE A 674 2.07 -19.75 20.08
C PHE A 674 2.64 -20.62 18.95
N GLY A 675 3.02 -19.97 17.85
CA GLY A 675 3.74 -20.59 16.75
C GLY A 675 5.19 -20.84 17.14
N MET A 676 5.56 -22.09 17.42
CA MET A 676 6.87 -22.47 17.94
C MET A 676 7.94 -22.53 16.85
N GLY A 677 8.96 -21.69 16.97
CA GLY A 677 10.12 -21.65 16.07
C GLY A 677 11.31 -22.48 16.53
N LYS A 678 12.24 -22.76 15.61
CA LYS A 678 13.55 -23.41 15.87
C LYS A 678 14.51 -22.54 16.68
N THR A 679 14.32 -21.23 16.73
CA THR A 679 15.21 -20.30 17.44
C THR A 679 14.39 -19.33 18.28
N ALA A 680 14.74 -19.24 19.57
CA ALA A 680 14.01 -18.48 20.58
C ALA A 680 14.98 -17.82 21.59
N PRO A 681 14.52 -16.84 22.38
CA PRO A 681 15.18 -16.40 23.61
C PRO A 681 15.42 -17.57 24.57
N LYS A 682 16.59 -17.58 25.23
CA LYS A 682 16.97 -18.63 26.19
C LYS A 682 16.61 -18.35 27.64
N LYS A 683 16.47 -17.07 28.00
CA LYS A 683 15.87 -16.63 29.27
C LYS A 683 14.93 -15.46 29.02
N TRP A 684 13.94 -15.35 29.89
CA TRP A 684 13.04 -14.21 30.01
C TRP A 684 13.34 -13.51 31.35
N MET A 685 12.97 -12.24 31.45
CA MET A 685 13.09 -11.42 32.64
C MET A 685 11.83 -10.58 32.82
N ASP A 686 11.56 -10.15 34.05
CA ASP A 686 10.49 -9.19 34.34
C ASP A 686 10.88 -7.80 33.81
N ALA A 687 10.04 -7.23 32.94
CA ALA A 687 10.24 -5.91 32.35
C ALA A 687 10.02 -4.77 33.37
N GLY A 688 9.54 -5.08 34.59
CA GLY A 688 9.60 -4.18 35.74
C GLY A 688 11.01 -3.70 36.10
N GLU A 689 12.05 -4.43 35.69
CA GLU A 689 13.45 -3.96 35.76
C GLU A 689 13.73 -2.81 34.78
N VAL A 690 12.96 -2.67 33.70
CA VAL A 690 13.16 -1.66 32.66
C VAL A 690 12.33 -0.40 32.94
N HIS A 691 11.08 -0.57 33.38
CA HIS A 691 10.21 0.50 33.89
C HIS A 691 9.19 -0.06 34.88
N GLU A 692 8.86 0.65 35.97
CA GLU A 692 7.98 0.11 37.03
C GLU A 692 6.60 -0.31 36.52
N ASP A 693 6.00 0.47 35.62
CA ASP A 693 4.73 0.18 34.92
C ASP A 693 4.78 -1.03 33.97
N MET A 694 5.86 -1.81 33.97
CA MET A 694 5.99 -3.08 33.23
C MET A 694 6.18 -4.31 34.13
N LYS A 695 6.03 -4.14 35.45
CA LYS A 695 6.14 -5.23 36.42
C LYS A 695 5.19 -6.40 36.12
N GLY A 696 5.72 -7.61 36.09
CA GLY A 696 4.98 -8.82 35.73
C GLY A 696 4.81 -9.06 34.23
N ILE A 697 5.28 -8.16 33.36
CA ILE A 697 5.39 -8.42 31.92
C ILE A 697 6.73 -9.12 31.67
N GLN A 698 6.76 -10.22 30.92
CA GLN A 698 8.00 -10.91 30.56
C GLN A 698 8.60 -10.37 29.26
N MET A 699 9.89 -10.12 29.25
CA MET A 699 10.66 -9.80 28.03
C MET A 699 11.89 -10.71 27.89
N PRO A 700 12.39 -10.96 26.66
CA PRO A 700 13.66 -11.63 26.43
C PRO A 700 14.81 -10.93 27.16
N ASN A 701 15.62 -11.67 27.92
CA ASN A 701 16.75 -11.09 28.65
C ASN A 701 17.88 -10.70 27.65
N PRO A 702 18.30 -9.42 27.58
CA PRO A 702 19.31 -8.96 26.62
C PRO A 702 20.75 -9.41 26.92
N ASP A 703 21.03 -9.98 28.09
CA ASP A 703 22.34 -10.60 28.37
C ASP A 703 22.45 -12.02 27.81
N ASP A 704 21.31 -12.68 27.56
CA ASP A 704 21.24 -14.02 26.98
C ASP A 704 21.11 -13.99 25.46
N LYS A 705 21.90 -14.85 24.79
CA LYS A 705 21.77 -15.03 23.34
C LYS A 705 20.59 -15.92 22.99
N THR A 706 19.90 -15.57 21.92
CA THR A 706 18.93 -16.44 21.26
C THR A 706 19.60 -17.71 20.72
N GLY A 707 18.89 -18.84 20.75
CA GLY A 707 19.43 -20.13 20.32
C GLY A 707 18.34 -21.16 20.06
N ASP A 708 18.76 -22.40 19.80
CA ASP A 708 17.87 -23.52 19.46
C ASP A 708 16.75 -23.69 20.51
N SER A 709 15.48 -23.76 20.10
CA SER A 709 14.36 -23.93 21.03
C SER A 709 14.26 -25.35 21.60
N ASN A 710 14.92 -26.33 20.97
CA ASN A 710 14.74 -27.78 21.15
C ASN A 710 13.33 -28.30 20.81
N VAL A 711 12.46 -27.50 20.19
CA VAL A 711 11.09 -27.92 19.84
C VAL A 711 11.14 -28.92 18.67
N LYS A 712 10.80 -30.17 18.97
CA LYS A 712 10.76 -31.26 17.98
C LYS A 712 9.70 -30.97 16.92
N GLY A 713 10.10 -31.02 15.65
CA GLY A 713 9.19 -30.85 14.51
C GLY A 713 8.76 -29.40 14.24
N ALA A 714 9.33 -28.39 14.92
CA ALA A 714 9.10 -26.98 14.59
C ALA A 714 9.41 -26.71 13.10
N TYR A 715 8.43 -26.20 12.35
CA TYR A 715 8.61 -25.79 10.96
C TYR A 715 9.21 -24.39 10.87
N LEU A 716 8.67 -23.45 11.67
CA LEU A 716 9.09 -22.06 11.80
C LEU A 716 10.57 -21.91 12.16
N GLN A 717 11.21 -20.84 11.67
CA GLN A 717 12.58 -20.50 12.09
C GLN A 717 12.62 -19.76 13.44
N TYR A 718 11.60 -18.95 13.72
CA TYR A 718 11.48 -18.08 14.89
C TYR A 718 10.03 -18.07 15.36
N ASN A 719 9.79 -17.79 16.64
CA ASN A 719 8.47 -17.82 17.25
C ASN A 719 7.48 -16.81 16.63
N GLU A 720 6.19 -17.06 16.82
CA GLU A 720 5.07 -16.14 16.60
C GLU A 720 4.10 -16.21 17.78
N TYR A 721 3.59 -15.07 18.19
CA TYR A 721 2.52 -14.93 19.17
C TYR A 721 1.35 -14.23 18.49
N ILE A 722 0.17 -14.85 18.51
CA ILE A 722 -0.99 -14.38 17.77
C ILE A 722 -2.14 -14.12 18.73
N CYS A 723 -2.53 -12.85 18.84
CA CYS A 723 -3.68 -12.40 19.62
C CYS A 723 -4.93 -12.34 18.73
N TYR A 724 -6.07 -12.78 19.26
CA TYR A 724 -7.35 -12.88 18.54
C TYR A 724 -8.40 -11.84 18.99
N SER A 725 -8.08 -11.05 20.01
CA SER A 725 -8.73 -9.79 20.38
C SER A 725 -7.71 -8.65 20.32
N THR A 726 -8.12 -7.45 19.90
CA THR A 726 -7.24 -6.27 19.96
C THR A 726 -7.09 -5.73 21.37
N ALA A 727 -8.02 -6.03 22.28
CA ALA A 727 -7.96 -5.63 23.69
C ALA A 727 -6.91 -6.41 24.50
N GLN A 728 -6.41 -7.55 23.98
CA GLN A 728 -5.24 -8.25 24.51
C GLN A 728 -3.93 -7.45 24.38
N ILE A 729 -3.93 -6.30 23.70
CA ILE A 729 -2.71 -5.62 23.28
C ILE A 729 -2.71 -4.16 23.74
N LYS A 730 -1.61 -3.74 24.37
CA LYS A 730 -1.29 -2.34 24.64
C LYS A 730 0.05 -1.96 24.00
N LEU A 731 0.08 -0.89 23.22
CA LEU A 731 1.33 -0.33 22.70
C LEU A 731 2.11 0.32 23.85
N ARG A 732 3.42 0.05 23.95
CA ARG A 732 4.28 0.57 25.03
C ARG A 732 5.41 1.46 24.51
N TYR A 733 6.05 1.07 23.41
CA TYR A 733 7.16 1.82 22.82
C TYR A 733 7.12 1.88 21.30
N LEU A 734 7.53 3.02 20.75
CA LEU A 734 7.80 3.24 19.34
C LEU A 734 9.31 3.39 19.12
N PHE A 735 9.88 2.62 18.22
CA PHE A 735 11.29 2.66 17.84
C PHE A 735 11.43 3.31 16.46
N TYR A 736 12.31 4.29 16.35
CA TYR A 736 12.76 4.89 15.10
C TYR A 736 14.13 4.33 14.75
N VAL A 737 14.24 3.67 13.60
CA VAL A 737 15.35 2.76 13.26
C VAL A 737 15.88 3.07 11.85
N ASP A 738 17.21 3.14 11.72
CA ASP A 738 17.96 3.28 10.46
C ASP A 738 18.39 1.90 9.97
N PHE A 739 18.19 1.59 8.69
CA PHE A 739 18.43 0.27 8.08
C PHE A 739 19.47 0.32 6.94
N HIS A 740 20.62 -0.34 7.11
CA HIS A 740 21.81 -0.22 6.27
C HIS A 740 22.09 -1.45 5.35
#